data_AF-A0A5E4G1V1-F1
#
_entry.id   AF-A0A5E4G1V1-F1
#
_cell.length_a   1.000
_cell.length_b   1.000
_cell.length_c   1.000
_cell.angle_alpha   90.00
_cell.angle_beta   90.00
_cell.angle_gamma   90.00
#
_symmetry.space_group_name_H-M   'P 1'
#
loop_
_entity.id
_entity.type
_entity.pdbx_description
1 polymer ?
#
loop_
_entity_poly.entity_id
_entity_poly.type
_entity_poly.pdbx_seq_one_letter_code
_entity_poly.pdbx_strand_id
1 'polypeptide(L)'
;MSSKRFKHDKRVYLGALKFVPHAVYKLLENMPMSWEQTREVKVLYHVSGAITFVNEVPLVVEPIYLAQWGTMWVMMRREKRDRRQFKRMRFPPFDNEEPPLDYADNLLDIVDLPEPIQLEVDEEEDSAVCSWFYDHKPLVKTKLINGPSYRRWHLSLPIMETLHRFAGQVLSDLVDRNYFYLFDRESFLTAKALNMCIPGGPKFEPLYRGMEKGDEDWNEFNDINKLIIRSPLRTEYRVAFPHLYNNRPRKVKLSVYRTAMVMYIKTEDPDIPAFCYDPLIHPILSTNTKKTYDDDEEEEDDGFVLPKGLEPFLNDTQLYTDTTAAGISLLFASRPFNMRSGRTRRAEDTPLVSEWYKEHCPPSHTVKVRVSYQKLLKSFVLNELHHRPPKAHEKTQLFGSLKATKFFQTTELDWVEAGLQVCKQGYNMLNLLIHRKNLNYLHLDYNFNLKPVKTLTTKERKKSRFGNAFHLCREILRLTKLVVDAHVQFRLGNVDAFQLADGLHYIFSHVGQLTGMYRYKYRLMRQIRMSKDLKHLIYYRFNTGPVGRGPGCGFWAPMWRVWLFFLRGIVPLLERWLGNLLARQFEGRHSKGVAKTVTKQRVESHFDLELRAAVMHDVLDAMPEGIKQNKAKAILQHLSEAWRCWKANIPWKVPGLPVLIENTILRYVKSKADWWTNVAHYNRERIRRGATVDKTV
;
A
#
# COMPACT_ATOMS: atom_id res chain seq x y z
N MET A 1 16.52 9.70 30.49
CA MET A 1 15.45 10.22 31.38
C MET A 1 15.46 9.63 32.80
N SER A 2 16.55 9.03 33.26
CA SER A 2 16.73 8.54 34.64
C SER A 2 17.08 9.66 35.63
N SER A 3 17.88 10.65 35.18
CA SER A 3 18.27 11.82 35.98
C SER A 3 17.06 12.62 36.49
N LYS A 4 17.15 13.11 37.73
CA LYS A 4 16.14 13.96 38.37
C LYS A 4 16.05 15.35 37.73
N ARG A 5 17.12 15.83 37.08
CA ARG A 5 17.18 17.15 36.42
C ARG A 5 16.08 17.32 35.36
N PHE A 6 15.80 16.28 34.59
CA PHE A 6 14.84 16.29 33.47
C PHE A 6 13.45 15.77 33.88
N LYS A 7 13.06 15.91 35.16
CA LYS A 7 11.78 15.40 35.67
C LYS A 7 10.58 16.08 35.01
N HIS A 8 10.66 17.38 34.76
CA HIS A 8 9.58 18.17 34.15
C HIS A 8 9.33 17.75 32.69
N ASP A 9 10.38 17.38 31.96
CA ASP A 9 10.30 16.98 30.56
C ASP A 9 9.68 15.59 30.35
N LYS A 10 9.66 14.72 31.38
CA LYS A 10 9.07 13.37 31.28
C LYS A 10 7.62 13.38 30.79
N ARG A 11 6.85 14.42 31.14
CA ARG A 11 5.46 14.58 30.69
C ARG A 11 5.41 14.88 29.19
N VAL A 12 6.29 15.75 28.70
CA VAL A 12 6.37 16.15 27.28
C VAL A 12 6.79 14.95 26.42
N TYR A 13 7.80 14.19 26.84
CA TYR A 13 8.22 12.96 26.15
C TYR A 13 7.06 11.95 26.02
N LEU A 14 6.30 11.71 27.09
CA LEU A 14 5.13 10.84 27.02
C LEU A 14 4.03 11.40 26.09
N GLY A 15 3.81 12.72 26.08
CA GLY A 15 2.87 13.36 25.17
C GLY A 15 3.25 13.19 23.69
N ALA A 16 4.55 13.29 23.40
CA ALA A 16 5.10 13.12 22.05
C ALA A 16 4.92 11.70 21.48
N LEU A 17 4.70 10.68 22.32
CA LEU A 17 4.42 9.30 21.88
C LEU A 17 3.25 9.24 20.89
N LYS A 18 2.27 10.14 21.00
CA LYS A 18 1.15 10.25 20.05
C LYS A 18 1.63 10.41 18.60
N PHE A 19 2.70 11.17 18.37
CA PHE A 19 3.18 11.56 17.04
C PHE A 19 4.34 10.70 16.52
N VAL A 20 4.82 9.72 17.30
CA VAL A 20 5.87 8.77 16.87
C VAL A 20 5.55 8.07 15.55
N PRO A 21 4.32 7.58 15.29
CA PRO A 21 4.00 7.00 13.99
C PRO A 21 4.25 7.95 12.81
N HIS A 22 4.01 9.26 13.01
CA HIS A 22 4.22 10.30 12.01
C HIS A 22 5.72 10.56 11.78
N ALA A 23 6.51 10.62 12.87
CA ALA A 23 7.97 10.73 12.79
C ALA A 23 8.59 9.54 12.04
N VAL A 24 8.16 8.31 12.35
CA VAL A 24 8.61 7.10 11.65
C VAL A 24 8.24 7.13 10.18
N TYR A 25 7.01 7.56 9.84
CA TYR A 25 6.59 7.67 8.44
C TYR A 25 7.51 8.59 7.65
N LYS A 26 7.78 9.79 8.18
CA LYS A 26 8.64 10.79 7.53
C LYS A 26 10.10 10.37 7.44
N LEU A 27 10.61 9.67 8.47
CA LEU A 27 11.96 9.13 8.47
C LEU A 27 12.13 8.09 7.36
N LEU A 28 11.24 7.09 7.31
CA LEU A 28 11.32 6.01 6.32
C LEU A 28 10.99 6.47 4.89
N GLU A 29 10.18 7.52 4.73
CA GLU A 29 9.91 8.14 3.42
C GLU A 29 11.18 8.80 2.84
N ASN A 30 12.09 9.29 3.68
CA ASN A 30 13.32 9.96 3.23
C ASN A 30 14.58 9.08 3.35
N MET A 31 14.43 7.74 3.34
CA MET A 31 15.56 6.80 3.38
C MET A 31 16.55 7.03 2.22
N PRO A 32 17.87 7.09 2.47
CA PRO A 32 18.89 7.23 1.44
C PRO A 32 18.75 6.16 0.36
N MET A 33 18.91 6.56 -0.91
CA MET A 33 18.87 5.62 -2.03
C MET A 33 20.21 4.87 -2.14
N SER A 34 20.23 3.72 -2.81
CA SER A 34 21.41 2.85 -2.83
C SER A 34 22.66 3.43 -3.50
N TRP A 35 22.50 4.51 -4.27
CA TRP A 35 23.59 5.27 -4.91
C TRP A 35 24.09 6.46 -4.06
N GLU A 36 23.47 6.70 -2.90
CA GLU A 36 23.86 7.78 -1.97
C GLU A 36 24.60 7.20 -0.76
N GLN A 37 25.74 7.79 -0.38
CA GLN A 37 26.46 7.44 0.85
C GLN A 37 25.79 8.05 2.09
N THR A 38 25.50 9.35 1.99
CA THR A 38 24.92 10.17 3.05
C THR A 38 23.74 10.95 2.49
N ARG A 39 22.82 11.35 3.36
CA ARG A 39 21.73 12.24 2.97
C ARG A 39 21.43 13.18 4.12
N GLU A 40 21.73 14.44 3.89
CA GLU A 40 21.26 15.51 4.78
C GLU A 40 19.78 15.77 4.57
N VAL A 41 19.05 15.84 5.67
CA VAL A 41 17.61 16.07 5.68
C VAL A 41 17.26 17.21 6.62
N LYS A 42 16.30 18.04 6.22
CA LYS A 42 15.71 19.05 7.10
C LYS A 42 14.91 18.38 8.20
N VAL A 43 15.20 18.77 9.42
CA VAL A 43 14.63 18.21 10.63
C VAL A 43 13.90 19.30 11.41
N LEU A 44 12.71 18.97 11.88
CA LEU A 44 11.93 19.74 12.84
C LEU A 44 11.91 18.99 14.17
N TYR A 45 12.59 19.51 15.19
CA TYR A 45 12.73 18.85 16.49
C TYR A 45 12.15 19.69 17.62
N HIS A 46 11.65 19.01 18.66
CA HIS A 46 11.17 19.68 19.86
C HIS A 46 12.37 20.18 20.70
N VAL A 47 12.31 21.40 21.25
CA VAL A 47 13.42 22.04 21.99
C VAL A 47 13.95 21.18 23.14
N SER A 48 13.08 20.39 23.79
CA SER A 48 13.47 19.45 24.86
C SER A 48 14.05 18.12 24.36
N GLY A 49 14.26 17.93 23.05
CA GLY A 49 14.67 16.66 22.44
C GLY A 49 13.62 15.54 22.51
N ALA A 50 12.35 15.90 22.72
CA ALA A 50 11.28 14.91 22.91
C ALA A 50 11.01 14.08 21.64
N ILE A 51 10.93 14.73 20.48
CA ILE A 51 10.69 14.08 19.20
C ILE A 51 11.37 14.84 18.07
N THR A 52 11.83 14.10 17.07
CA THR A 52 12.47 14.58 15.85
C THR A 52 11.62 14.17 14.64
N PHE A 53 11.26 15.13 13.78
CA PHE A 53 10.55 14.88 12.53
C PHE A 53 11.42 15.25 11.33
N VAL A 54 11.49 14.37 10.32
CA VAL A 54 12.04 14.75 9.02
C VAL A 54 11.01 15.60 8.26
N ASN A 55 11.33 16.86 7.99
CA ASN A 55 10.46 17.84 7.35
C ASN A 55 10.76 18.00 5.84
N GLU A 56 10.89 16.87 5.15
CA GLU A 56 11.09 16.82 3.70
C GLU A 56 10.13 15.84 3.02
N VAL A 57 9.80 16.12 1.76
CA VAL A 57 9.08 15.21 0.87
C VAL A 57 10.06 14.84 -0.24
N PRO A 58 10.33 13.55 -0.47
CA PRO A 58 11.33 13.11 -1.45
C PRO A 58 10.78 13.28 -2.87
N LEU A 59 10.94 14.47 -3.44
CA LEU A 59 10.59 14.74 -4.83
C LEU A 59 11.71 14.26 -5.75
N VAL A 60 11.35 13.46 -6.75
CA VAL A 60 12.25 12.92 -7.75
C VAL A 60 11.74 13.25 -9.16
N VAL A 61 12.66 13.43 -10.09
CA VAL A 61 12.35 13.52 -11.53
C VAL A 61 12.13 12.09 -12.02
N GLU A 62 10.95 11.79 -12.54
CA GLU A 62 10.51 10.44 -12.89
C GLU A 62 11.46 9.69 -13.85
N PRO A 63 11.92 10.26 -14.98
CA PRO A 63 12.86 9.56 -15.87
C PRO A 63 14.23 9.31 -15.22
N ILE A 64 14.77 10.29 -14.48
CA ILE A 64 16.06 10.16 -13.77
C ILE A 64 15.97 9.04 -12.73
N TYR A 65 14.90 9.01 -11.93
CA TYR A 65 14.71 8.00 -10.89
C TYR A 65 14.56 6.57 -11.46
N LEU A 66 13.87 6.42 -12.59
CA LEU A 66 13.78 5.13 -13.29
C LEU A 66 15.13 4.69 -13.84
N ALA A 67 15.90 5.62 -14.42
CA ALA A 67 17.24 5.35 -14.92
C ALA A 67 18.20 4.94 -13.78
N GLN A 68 18.21 5.67 -12.66
CA GLN A 68 19.01 5.33 -11.48
C GLN A 68 18.69 3.91 -10.97
N TRP A 69 17.41 3.56 -10.86
CA TRP A 69 17.03 2.18 -10.49
C TRP A 69 17.34 1.14 -11.57
N GLY A 70 17.39 1.55 -12.84
CA GLY A 70 17.86 0.74 -13.97
C GLY A 70 19.34 0.40 -13.86
N THR A 71 20.19 1.39 -13.57
CA THR A 71 21.63 1.15 -13.33
C THR A 71 21.85 0.31 -12.06
N MET A 72 21.07 0.53 -11.00
CA MET A 72 21.10 -0.33 -9.81
C MET A 72 20.78 -1.79 -10.15
N TRP A 73 19.80 -2.04 -11.03
CA TRP A 73 19.45 -3.39 -11.46
C TRP A 73 20.63 -4.07 -12.16
N VAL A 74 21.31 -3.37 -13.07
CA VAL A 74 22.48 -3.88 -13.79
C VAL A 74 23.64 -4.17 -12.82
N MET A 75 24.00 -3.19 -11.97
CA MET A 75 25.11 -3.33 -11.03
C MET A 75 24.89 -4.46 -10.04
N MET A 76 23.69 -4.57 -9.44
CA MET A 76 23.41 -5.64 -8.50
C MET A 76 23.41 -7.03 -9.18
N ARG A 77 23.03 -7.13 -10.46
CA ARG A 77 23.09 -8.40 -11.21
C ARG A 77 24.53 -8.78 -11.56
N ARG A 78 25.35 -7.83 -12.01
CA ARG A 78 26.78 -8.02 -12.28
C ARG A 78 27.49 -8.47 -11.00
N GLU A 79 27.31 -7.73 -9.91
CA GLU A 79 27.92 -8.06 -8.61
C GLU A 79 27.51 -9.45 -8.11
N LYS A 80 26.22 -9.81 -8.25
CA LYS A 80 25.76 -11.14 -7.84
C LYS A 80 26.31 -12.27 -8.71
N ARG A 81 26.54 -12.03 -10.00
CA ARG A 81 27.16 -12.99 -10.91
C ARG A 81 28.64 -13.19 -10.54
N ASP A 82 29.35 -12.09 -10.30
CA ASP A 82 30.81 -12.09 -10.17
C ASP A 82 31.27 -12.48 -8.76
N ARG A 83 30.48 -12.14 -7.73
CA ARG A 83 30.80 -12.49 -6.34
C ARG A 83 30.57 -13.98 -6.06
N ARG A 84 31.65 -14.71 -5.79
CA ARG A 84 31.62 -16.15 -5.44
C ARG A 84 30.70 -16.50 -4.28
N GLN A 85 30.76 -15.74 -3.18
CA GLN A 85 29.92 -15.95 -2.00
C GLN A 85 29.34 -14.64 -1.50
N PHE A 86 28.04 -14.45 -1.72
CA PHE A 86 27.31 -13.31 -1.17
C PHE A 86 26.82 -13.62 0.26
N LYS A 87 27.39 -12.96 1.27
CA LYS A 87 26.96 -13.09 2.68
C LYS A 87 25.96 -11.99 3.01
N ARG A 88 24.72 -12.38 3.29
CA ARG A 88 23.70 -11.44 3.80
C ARG A 88 24.05 -11.00 5.23
N MET A 89 23.77 -9.74 5.54
CA MET A 89 23.87 -9.22 6.91
C MET A 89 22.97 -9.99 7.90
N ARG A 90 23.35 -10.01 9.18
CA ARG A 90 22.57 -10.69 10.23
C ARG A 90 21.45 -9.78 10.74
N PHE A 91 20.33 -10.38 11.13
CA PHE A 91 19.18 -9.67 11.69
C PHE A 91 18.76 -10.27 13.04
N PRO A 92 18.56 -9.44 14.09
CA PRO A 92 18.85 -8.00 14.14
C PRO A 92 20.36 -7.70 14.00
N PRO A 93 20.76 -6.50 13.52
CA PRO A 93 22.17 -6.19 13.29
C PRO A 93 22.98 -5.98 14.59
N PHE A 94 22.35 -5.42 15.62
CA PHE A 94 22.94 -5.24 16.96
C PHE A 94 22.24 -6.14 17.98
N ASP A 95 22.92 -6.44 19.09
CA ASP A 95 22.35 -7.26 20.16
C ASP A 95 21.23 -6.52 20.91
N ASN A 96 20.39 -7.27 21.63
CA ASN A 96 19.22 -6.75 22.33
C ASN A 96 19.58 -5.84 23.52
N GLU A 97 20.70 -6.12 24.18
CA GLU A 97 21.15 -5.42 25.39
C GLU A 97 22.13 -4.27 25.06
N GLU A 98 22.59 -4.18 23.82
CA GLU A 98 23.50 -3.12 23.38
C GLU A 98 22.74 -1.79 23.23
N PRO A 99 23.17 -0.71 23.92
CA PRO A 99 22.53 0.59 23.77
C PRO A 99 22.69 1.11 22.34
N PRO A 100 21.74 1.92 21.83
CA PRO A 100 21.90 2.56 20.53
C PRO A 100 23.18 3.40 20.51
N LEU A 101 24.01 3.19 19.49
CA LEU A 101 25.24 3.94 19.28
C LEU A 101 24.97 5.44 19.21
N ASP A 102 25.90 6.23 19.74
CA ASP A 102 25.87 7.68 19.56
C ASP A 102 26.51 8.05 18.23
N TYR A 103 25.89 9.00 17.53
CA TYR A 103 26.33 9.42 16.20
C TYR A 103 27.65 10.20 16.28
N ALA A 104 27.76 11.13 17.23
CA ALA A 104 28.94 11.97 17.40
C ALA A 104 30.19 11.12 17.68
N ASP A 105 30.09 10.15 18.57
CA ASP A 105 31.26 9.37 19.02
C ASP A 105 31.69 8.30 18.02
N ASN A 106 30.76 7.75 17.21
CA ASN A 106 31.03 6.56 16.39
C ASN A 106 30.95 6.78 14.89
N LEU A 107 30.22 7.81 14.42
CA LEU A 107 29.88 7.96 13.00
C LEU A 107 30.31 9.30 12.40
N LEU A 108 30.54 10.33 13.23
CA LEU A 108 30.88 11.67 12.76
C LEU A 108 32.30 11.73 12.17
N ASP A 109 33.26 11.07 12.82
CA ASP A 109 34.70 11.15 12.47
C ASP A 109 35.17 10.02 11.53
N ILE A 110 34.25 9.27 10.92
CA ILE A 110 34.62 8.24 9.93
C ILE A 110 35.01 8.93 8.63
N VAL A 111 36.31 8.89 8.31
CA VAL A 111 36.88 9.50 7.11
C VAL A 111 36.58 8.66 5.86
N ASP A 112 36.70 7.33 5.96
CA ASP A 112 36.52 6.41 4.83
C ASP A 112 35.11 5.79 4.84
N LEU A 113 34.15 6.51 4.29
CA LEU A 113 32.80 5.98 4.09
C LEU A 113 32.78 4.93 2.96
N PRO A 114 32.07 3.80 3.13
CA PRO A 114 31.97 2.83 2.06
C PRO A 114 31.35 3.42 0.79
N GLU A 115 31.86 3.00 -0.35
CA GLU A 115 31.36 3.43 -1.65
C GLU A 115 29.91 3.00 -1.85
N PRO A 116 29.05 3.87 -2.39
CA PRO A 116 27.68 3.53 -2.71
C PRO A 116 27.65 2.68 -4.00
N ILE A 117 26.47 2.18 -4.37
CA ILE A 117 26.34 1.48 -5.66
C ILE A 117 26.24 2.54 -6.75
N GLN A 118 27.27 2.68 -7.58
CA GLN A 118 27.27 3.53 -8.77
C GLN A 118 27.82 2.74 -9.96
N LEU A 119 27.15 2.84 -11.10
CA LEU A 119 27.66 2.34 -12.37
C LEU A 119 28.72 3.32 -12.87
N GLU A 120 29.87 2.83 -13.29
CA GLU A 120 30.85 3.61 -14.06
C GLU A 120 30.21 4.04 -15.38
N VAL A 121 30.04 5.34 -15.53
CA VAL A 121 29.38 5.97 -16.69
C VAL A 121 30.46 6.36 -17.70
N ASP A 122 30.21 6.10 -18.98
CA ASP A 122 31.14 6.46 -20.06
C ASP A 122 31.17 7.99 -20.25
N GLU A 123 32.34 8.61 -20.17
CA GLU A 123 32.45 10.07 -20.24
C GLU A 123 32.15 10.64 -21.64
N GLU A 124 32.31 9.84 -22.70
CA GLU A 124 32.06 10.25 -24.08
C GLU A 124 30.58 10.01 -24.44
N GLU A 125 30.11 8.75 -24.32
CA GLU A 125 28.73 8.39 -24.70
C GLU A 125 27.69 9.05 -23.77
N ASP A 126 27.98 9.14 -22.47
CA ASP A 126 27.03 9.60 -21.45
C ASP A 126 27.40 10.97 -20.86
N SER A 127 28.18 11.75 -21.61
CA SER A 127 28.60 13.12 -21.28
C SER A 127 27.45 14.01 -20.78
N ALA A 128 26.24 13.83 -21.33
CA ALA A 128 25.05 14.59 -20.95
C ALA A 128 24.57 14.37 -19.50
N VAL A 129 24.94 13.23 -18.89
CA VAL A 129 24.38 12.76 -17.61
C VAL A 129 25.46 12.48 -16.56
N CYS A 130 26.66 12.10 -16.97
CA CYS A 130 27.78 11.66 -16.12
C CYS A 130 27.99 12.50 -14.85
N SER A 131 28.06 13.84 -14.96
CA SER A 131 28.43 14.74 -13.85
C SER A 131 27.41 14.88 -12.71
N TRP A 132 26.13 14.56 -12.91
CA TRP A 132 25.06 14.85 -11.94
C TRP A 132 24.16 13.66 -11.62
N PHE A 133 24.36 12.52 -12.29
CA PHE A 133 23.39 11.42 -12.30
C PHE A 133 23.10 10.83 -10.92
N TYR A 134 24.11 10.72 -10.06
CA TYR A 134 23.99 10.12 -8.73
C TYR A 134 23.81 11.13 -7.60
N ASP A 135 23.60 12.41 -7.92
CA ASP A 135 23.26 13.42 -6.91
C ASP A 135 21.92 13.11 -6.22
N HIS A 136 21.78 13.56 -4.96
CA HIS A 136 20.54 13.42 -4.21
C HIS A 136 19.35 14.15 -4.88
N LYS A 137 19.59 15.40 -5.32
CA LYS A 137 18.65 16.20 -6.10
C LYS A 137 19.39 16.70 -7.36
N PRO A 138 19.42 15.89 -8.43
CA PRO A 138 20.16 16.23 -9.64
C PRO A 138 19.69 17.53 -10.27
N LEU A 139 20.61 18.26 -10.92
CA LEU A 139 20.29 19.44 -11.74
C LEU A 139 19.60 20.62 -11.02
N VAL A 140 19.47 20.64 -9.68
CA VAL A 140 18.80 21.72 -8.90
C VAL A 140 19.38 23.11 -9.22
N LYS A 141 20.69 23.16 -9.45
CA LYS A 141 21.43 24.41 -9.72
C LYS A 141 21.38 24.85 -11.19
N THR A 142 20.71 24.09 -12.06
CA THR A 142 20.64 24.37 -13.50
C THR A 142 19.28 24.93 -13.92
N LYS A 143 19.19 25.46 -15.15
CA LYS A 143 17.94 25.97 -15.74
C LYS A 143 16.93 24.86 -16.11
N LEU A 144 17.36 23.60 -16.10
CA LEU A 144 16.53 22.44 -16.43
C LEU A 144 15.47 22.17 -15.34
N ILE A 145 15.66 22.73 -14.15
CA ILE A 145 14.75 22.61 -13.02
C ILE A 145 14.34 23.99 -12.53
N ASN A 146 13.12 24.11 -11.99
CA ASN A 146 12.57 25.38 -11.52
C ASN A 146 13.20 25.94 -10.22
N GLY A 147 14.38 25.45 -9.81
CA GLY A 147 15.09 25.84 -8.58
C GLY A 147 14.86 24.93 -7.36
N PRO A 148 15.22 25.38 -6.14
CA PRO A 148 15.27 24.55 -4.92
C PRO A 148 13.94 23.90 -4.50
N SER A 149 12.81 24.43 -4.98
CA SER A 149 11.50 23.81 -4.74
C SER A 149 11.32 22.46 -5.43
N TYR A 150 12.13 22.18 -6.48
CA TYR A 150 12.23 20.89 -7.18
C TYR A 150 10.89 20.32 -7.63
N ARG A 151 10.06 21.14 -8.29
CA ARG A 151 8.67 20.79 -8.66
C ARG A 151 8.44 20.53 -10.15
N ARG A 152 9.22 21.18 -11.01
CA ARG A 152 9.09 21.08 -12.47
C ARG A 152 10.45 20.85 -13.09
N TRP A 153 10.47 20.04 -14.14
CA TRP A 153 11.67 19.71 -14.89
C TRP A 153 11.42 19.87 -16.39
N HIS A 154 12.47 20.23 -17.12
CA HIS A 154 12.53 20.28 -18.58
C HIS A 154 13.90 19.77 -19.01
N LEU A 155 13.93 18.67 -19.75
CA LEU A 155 15.17 18.00 -20.17
C LEU A 155 15.32 18.07 -21.69
N SER A 156 16.58 18.11 -22.14
CA SER A 156 16.93 18.04 -23.56
C SER A 156 16.80 16.60 -24.09
N LEU A 157 16.75 16.45 -25.41
CA LEU A 157 16.64 15.13 -26.05
C LEU A 157 17.83 14.20 -25.73
N PRO A 158 19.10 14.65 -25.77
CA PRO A 158 20.23 13.79 -25.43
C PRO A 158 20.14 13.25 -23.99
N ILE A 159 19.74 14.09 -23.02
CA ILE A 159 19.53 13.64 -21.65
C ILE A 159 18.43 12.58 -21.59
N MET A 160 17.31 12.81 -22.26
CA MET A 160 16.18 11.86 -22.24
C MET A 160 16.54 10.51 -22.88
N GLU A 161 17.34 10.52 -23.93
CA GLU A 161 17.84 9.33 -24.60
C GLU A 161 18.73 8.50 -23.67
N THR A 162 19.78 9.10 -23.11
CA THR A 162 20.69 8.43 -22.16
C THR A 162 19.91 7.83 -20.99
N LEU A 163 18.97 8.58 -20.42
CA LEU A 163 18.13 8.09 -19.32
C LEU A 163 17.22 6.94 -19.75
N HIS A 164 16.67 6.96 -20.97
CA HIS A 164 15.85 5.88 -21.50
C HIS A 164 16.67 4.59 -21.67
N ARG A 165 17.90 4.71 -22.19
CA ARG A 165 18.85 3.59 -22.32
C ARG A 165 19.18 2.97 -20.96
N PHE A 166 19.53 3.79 -19.96
CA PHE A 166 19.81 3.33 -18.58
C PHE A 166 18.61 2.65 -17.92
N ALA A 167 17.40 3.13 -18.19
CA ALA A 167 16.17 2.56 -17.64
C ALA A 167 15.70 1.27 -18.35
N GLY A 168 16.30 0.90 -19.49
CA GLY A 168 15.80 -0.17 -20.36
C GLY A 168 15.50 -1.49 -19.65
N GLN A 169 16.32 -1.90 -18.67
CA GLN A 169 16.12 -3.14 -17.91
C GLN A 169 14.85 -3.16 -17.02
N VAL A 170 14.31 -1.98 -16.70
CA VAL A 170 13.13 -1.81 -15.85
C VAL A 170 11.88 -1.52 -16.68
N LEU A 171 12.05 -1.05 -17.91
CA LEU A 171 10.96 -0.75 -18.82
C LEU A 171 10.38 -2.00 -19.48
N SER A 172 9.23 -1.80 -20.13
CA SER A 172 8.61 -2.79 -21.00
C SER A 172 9.05 -2.52 -22.44
N ASP A 173 9.29 -3.59 -23.20
CA ASP A 173 9.58 -3.50 -24.63
C ASP A 173 8.31 -3.33 -25.49
N LEU A 174 7.13 -3.35 -24.86
CA LEU A 174 5.85 -3.25 -25.56
C LEU A 174 5.52 -1.80 -25.94
N VAL A 175 5.52 -1.55 -27.25
CA VAL A 175 5.12 -0.26 -27.83
C VAL A 175 3.61 -0.24 -28.13
N ASP A 176 3.06 -1.33 -28.67
CA ASP A 176 1.65 -1.38 -29.08
C ASP A 176 0.70 -1.72 -27.91
N ARG A 177 -0.34 -0.90 -27.77
CA ARG A 177 -1.43 -1.10 -26.79
C ARG A 177 -2.28 -2.32 -27.09
N ASN A 178 -2.32 -2.78 -28.34
CA ASN A 178 -3.08 -3.97 -28.74
C ASN A 178 -2.66 -5.24 -27.98
N TYR A 179 -1.44 -5.30 -27.43
CA TYR A 179 -0.99 -6.39 -26.56
C TYR A 179 -1.94 -6.60 -25.35
N PHE A 180 -2.52 -5.53 -24.82
CA PHE A 180 -3.42 -5.58 -23.66
C PHE A 180 -4.87 -5.89 -24.02
N TYR A 181 -5.16 -6.40 -25.22
CA TYR A 181 -6.51 -6.85 -25.57
C TYR A 181 -6.99 -7.92 -24.56
N LEU A 182 -8.17 -7.69 -23.97
CA LEU A 182 -8.72 -8.47 -22.85
C LEU A 182 -7.87 -8.52 -21.57
N PHE A 183 -6.77 -7.78 -21.52
CA PHE A 183 -5.85 -7.71 -20.39
C PHE A 183 -5.67 -6.27 -19.89
N ASP A 184 -6.66 -5.42 -20.18
CA ASP A 184 -6.74 -4.03 -19.76
C ASP A 184 -7.68 -3.85 -18.55
N ARG A 185 -7.74 -2.62 -18.05
CA ARG A 185 -8.59 -2.28 -16.90
C ARG A 185 -10.05 -2.62 -17.15
N GLU A 186 -10.61 -2.22 -18.30
CA GLU A 186 -12.04 -2.37 -18.56
C GLU A 186 -12.43 -3.85 -18.66
N SER A 187 -11.61 -4.67 -19.31
CA SER A 187 -11.85 -6.12 -19.40
C SER A 187 -11.83 -6.80 -18.03
N PHE A 188 -10.91 -6.42 -17.12
CA PHE A 188 -10.92 -6.97 -15.76
C PHE A 188 -12.12 -6.52 -14.93
N LEU A 189 -12.60 -5.28 -15.11
CA LEU A 189 -13.81 -4.80 -14.44
C LEU A 189 -15.04 -5.57 -14.92
N THR A 190 -15.14 -5.81 -16.23
CA THR A 190 -16.21 -6.62 -16.84
C THR A 190 -16.15 -8.07 -16.38
N ALA A 191 -14.98 -8.70 -16.40
CA ALA A 191 -14.79 -10.06 -15.89
C ALA A 191 -15.21 -10.18 -14.41
N LYS A 192 -14.86 -9.19 -13.58
CA LYS A 192 -15.30 -9.12 -12.18
C LYS A 192 -16.82 -8.98 -12.04
N ALA A 193 -17.45 -8.15 -12.86
CA ALA A 193 -18.89 -7.91 -12.82
C ALA A 193 -19.69 -9.16 -13.21
N LEU A 194 -19.19 -9.91 -14.21
CA LEU A 194 -19.78 -11.15 -14.72
C LEU A 194 -19.40 -12.40 -13.91
N ASN A 195 -18.55 -12.27 -12.88
CA ASN A 195 -17.99 -13.41 -12.13
C ASN A 195 -17.26 -14.42 -13.02
N MET A 196 -16.53 -13.92 -14.03
CA MET A 196 -15.70 -14.70 -14.94
C MET A 196 -14.22 -14.45 -14.69
N CYS A 197 -13.38 -15.35 -15.22
CA CYS A 197 -11.93 -15.24 -15.14
C CYS A 197 -11.34 -15.32 -16.54
N ILE A 198 -10.55 -14.31 -16.90
CA ILE A 198 -9.68 -14.35 -18.07
C ILE A 198 -8.46 -15.20 -17.71
N PRO A 199 -7.96 -16.08 -18.59
CA PRO A 199 -6.70 -16.79 -18.38
C PRO A 199 -5.55 -15.83 -18.02
N GLY A 200 -4.75 -16.18 -17.01
CA GLY A 200 -3.68 -15.28 -16.51
C GLY A 200 -4.17 -14.08 -15.69
N GLY A 201 -5.45 -13.75 -15.73
CA GLY A 201 -6.06 -12.62 -15.02
C GLY A 201 -6.43 -12.89 -13.54
N PRO A 202 -6.87 -11.85 -12.82
CA PRO A 202 -7.27 -11.94 -11.42
C PRO A 202 -8.66 -12.57 -11.21
N LYS A 203 -8.83 -13.29 -10.09
CA LYS A 203 -10.12 -13.84 -9.64
C LYS A 203 -10.74 -13.02 -8.52
N PHE A 204 -12.04 -12.79 -8.57
CA PHE A 204 -12.78 -12.00 -7.58
C PHE A 204 -13.94 -12.77 -6.96
N GLU A 205 -14.47 -12.21 -5.88
CA GLU A 205 -15.76 -12.62 -5.32
C GLU A 205 -16.89 -12.17 -6.27
N PRO A 206 -17.95 -12.98 -6.45
CA PRO A 206 -19.10 -12.59 -7.25
C PRO A 206 -19.73 -11.30 -6.73
N LEU A 207 -19.99 -10.35 -7.65
CA LEU A 207 -20.65 -9.10 -7.28
C LEU A 207 -22.13 -9.30 -6.94
N TYR A 208 -22.78 -10.21 -7.67
CA TYR A 208 -24.19 -10.57 -7.50
C TYR A 208 -24.25 -12.04 -7.06
N ARG A 209 -24.51 -12.28 -5.77
CA ARG A 209 -24.52 -13.62 -5.16
C ARG A 209 -25.89 -14.30 -5.14
N GLY A 210 -26.96 -13.56 -5.45
CA GLY A 210 -28.35 -14.04 -5.41
C GLY A 210 -28.87 -14.56 -6.75
N MET A 211 -27.99 -15.00 -7.65
CA MET A 211 -28.36 -15.88 -8.76
C MET A 211 -27.82 -17.24 -8.36
N GLU A 212 -28.64 -18.06 -7.71
CA GLU A 212 -28.25 -19.45 -7.47
C GLU A 212 -28.06 -20.13 -8.83
N LYS A 213 -27.08 -21.04 -8.92
CA LYS A 213 -26.94 -21.92 -10.09
C LYS A 213 -28.18 -22.80 -10.15
N GLY A 214 -29.23 -22.35 -10.83
CA GLY A 214 -30.52 -23.05 -10.88
C GLY A 214 -31.74 -22.15 -11.10
N ASP A 215 -31.63 -20.83 -10.87
CA ASP A 215 -32.75 -19.87 -11.05
C ASP A 215 -32.89 -19.35 -12.50
N GLU A 216 -32.16 -19.91 -13.47
CA GLU A 216 -32.57 -19.72 -14.87
C GLU A 216 -33.73 -20.68 -15.11
N ASP A 217 -34.95 -20.17 -14.99
CA ASP A 217 -36.17 -20.88 -15.36
C ASP A 217 -35.96 -21.56 -16.73
N TRP A 218 -36.31 -22.84 -16.82
CA TRP A 218 -36.26 -23.55 -18.09
C TRP A 218 -37.24 -22.88 -19.04
N ASN A 219 -36.69 -22.11 -19.98
CA ASN A 219 -37.43 -21.31 -20.93
C ASN A 219 -37.20 -21.87 -22.33
N GLU A 220 -38.13 -21.62 -23.26
CA GLU A 220 -38.02 -22.08 -24.65
C GLU A 220 -36.73 -21.63 -25.36
N PHE A 221 -36.09 -20.56 -24.89
CA PHE A 221 -34.84 -20.03 -25.43
C PHE A 221 -33.60 -20.85 -25.06
N ASN A 222 -33.64 -21.60 -23.94
CA ASN A 222 -32.51 -22.39 -23.45
C ASN A 222 -32.68 -23.90 -23.76
N ASP A 223 -33.65 -24.26 -24.59
CA ASP A 223 -33.89 -25.64 -25.03
C ASP A 223 -32.72 -26.13 -25.90
N ILE A 224 -32.10 -27.23 -25.48
CA ILE A 224 -30.94 -27.81 -26.14
C ILE A 224 -31.23 -28.26 -27.58
N ASN A 225 -32.47 -28.64 -27.90
CA ASN A 225 -32.86 -29.07 -29.25
C ASN A 225 -32.96 -27.90 -30.24
N LYS A 226 -33.07 -26.67 -29.74
CA LYS A 226 -33.17 -25.45 -30.56
C LYS A 226 -31.83 -24.73 -30.72
N LEU A 227 -30.78 -25.17 -30.02
CA LEU A 227 -29.47 -24.52 -30.00
C LEU A 227 -28.48 -25.22 -30.94
N ILE A 228 -28.02 -24.50 -31.97
CA ILE A 228 -26.97 -24.99 -32.87
C ILE A 228 -25.60 -24.67 -32.26
N ILE A 229 -24.94 -25.67 -31.67
CA ILE A 229 -23.59 -25.52 -31.08
C ILE A 229 -22.53 -25.92 -32.10
N ARG A 230 -22.05 -24.96 -32.91
CA ARG A 230 -20.89 -25.18 -33.81
C ARG A 230 -19.54 -25.00 -33.12
N SER A 231 -19.47 -24.09 -32.16
CA SER A 231 -18.27 -23.81 -31.39
C SER A 231 -18.64 -23.40 -29.96
N PRO A 232 -17.89 -23.85 -28.95
CA PRO A 232 -18.20 -23.53 -27.57
C PRO A 232 -17.98 -22.03 -27.30
N LEU A 233 -18.95 -21.40 -26.63
CA LEU A 233 -18.85 -20.01 -26.22
C LEU A 233 -17.84 -19.86 -25.07
N ARG A 234 -16.64 -19.35 -25.39
CA ARG A 234 -15.56 -19.15 -24.42
C ARG A 234 -15.78 -17.92 -23.53
N THR A 235 -15.07 -17.86 -22.39
CA THR A 235 -15.16 -16.72 -21.46
C THR A 235 -14.61 -15.43 -22.08
N GLU A 236 -13.62 -15.53 -22.96
CA GLU A 236 -13.05 -14.39 -23.66
C GLU A 236 -14.10 -13.66 -24.52
N TYR A 237 -14.98 -14.40 -25.21
CA TYR A 237 -16.08 -13.82 -25.99
C TYR A 237 -17.07 -13.06 -25.12
N ARG A 238 -17.41 -13.65 -23.96
CA ARG A 238 -18.31 -13.02 -22.98
C ARG A 238 -17.74 -11.76 -22.35
N VAL A 239 -16.43 -11.60 -22.30
CA VAL A 239 -15.79 -10.36 -21.82
C VAL A 239 -15.61 -9.35 -22.95
N ALA A 240 -15.22 -9.80 -24.15
CA ALA A 240 -15.04 -8.95 -25.33
C ALA A 240 -16.35 -8.28 -25.76
N PHE A 241 -17.44 -9.06 -25.82
CA PHE A 241 -18.77 -8.59 -26.23
C PHE A 241 -19.78 -8.83 -25.10
N PRO A 242 -19.70 -8.05 -24.01
CA PRO A 242 -20.42 -8.36 -22.78
C PRO A 242 -21.94 -8.26 -22.91
N HIS A 243 -22.44 -7.44 -23.83
CA HIS A 243 -23.87 -7.26 -24.06
C HIS A 243 -24.49 -8.32 -24.99
N LEU A 244 -23.68 -8.99 -25.81
CA LEU A 244 -24.15 -9.97 -26.78
C LEU A 244 -24.27 -11.37 -26.17
N TYR A 245 -23.25 -11.79 -25.41
CA TYR A 245 -23.09 -13.19 -24.98
C TYR A 245 -23.44 -13.45 -23.50
N ASN A 246 -24.02 -12.46 -22.81
CA ASN A 246 -24.40 -12.62 -21.40
C ASN A 246 -25.85 -12.19 -21.15
N ASN A 247 -26.53 -12.98 -20.33
CA ASN A 247 -27.80 -12.59 -19.74
C ASN A 247 -27.56 -11.56 -18.63
N ARG A 248 -28.33 -10.46 -18.64
CA ARG A 248 -28.32 -9.40 -17.60
C ARG A 248 -26.92 -8.82 -17.31
N PRO A 249 -26.22 -8.25 -18.31
CA PRO A 249 -24.90 -7.64 -18.12
C PRO A 249 -24.99 -6.38 -17.26
N ARG A 250 -24.72 -6.50 -15.95
CA ARG A 250 -24.82 -5.39 -14.99
C ARG A 250 -23.44 -4.86 -14.60
N LYS A 251 -23.27 -3.53 -14.60
CA LYS A 251 -22.00 -2.86 -14.25
C LYS A 251 -20.80 -3.32 -15.07
N VAL A 252 -21.05 -3.79 -16.30
CA VAL A 252 -20.01 -4.08 -17.28
C VAL A 252 -19.43 -2.79 -17.86
N LYS A 253 -18.24 -2.89 -18.42
CA LYS A 253 -17.53 -1.81 -19.09
C LYS A 253 -17.12 -2.24 -20.49
N LEU A 254 -17.23 -1.31 -21.44
CA LEU A 254 -16.77 -1.54 -22.81
C LEU A 254 -15.28 -1.21 -22.87
N SER A 255 -14.49 -2.16 -23.38
CA SER A 255 -13.08 -1.97 -23.67
C SER A 255 -12.90 -1.41 -25.08
N VAL A 256 -11.72 -0.82 -25.33
CA VAL A 256 -11.32 -0.42 -26.68
C VAL A 256 -11.05 -1.69 -27.48
N TYR A 257 -11.70 -1.82 -28.64
CA TYR A 257 -11.58 -3.03 -29.47
C TYR A 257 -10.18 -3.17 -30.08
N ARG A 258 -9.65 -2.10 -30.68
CA ARG A 258 -8.35 -2.08 -31.37
C ARG A 258 -7.81 -0.67 -31.51
N THR A 259 -6.49 -0.52 -31.48
CA THR A 259 -5.75 0.67 -31.91
C THR A 259 -5.03 0.39 -33.23
N ALA A 260 -4.72 1.43 -34.02
CA ALA A 260 -3.88 1.27 -35.21
C ALA A 260 -2.56 0.59 -34.82
N MET A 261 -2.14 -0.41 -35.60
CA MET A 261 -0.92 -1.17 -35.30
C MET A 261 0.29 -0.26 -35.50
N VAL A 262 1.11 -0.17 -34.47
CA VAL A 262 2.34 0.63 -34.50
C VAL A 262 3.45 -0.23 -35.11
N MET A 263 3.82 0.05 -36.36
CA MET A 263 4.89 -0.63 -37.09
C MET A 263 6.20 0.13 -36.95
N TYR A 264 6.64 0.34 -35.70
CA TYR A 264 7.90 1.01 -35.41
C TYR A 264 9.05 0.01 -35.40
N ILE A 265 10.09 0.28 -36.19
CA ILE A 265 11.31 -0.52 -36.24
C ILE A 265 12.37 0.20 -35.42
N LYS A 266 12.93 -0.50 -34.44
CA LYS A 266 14.00 0.03 -33.59
C LYS A 266 15.35 -0.26 -34.24
N THR A 267 16.10 0.79 -34.53
CA THR A 267 17.49 0.70 -34.97
C THR A 267 18.38 0.39 -33.76
N GLU A 268 19.16 -0.69 -33.81
CA GLU A 268 20.12 -1.05 -32.77
C GLU A 268 21.55 -0.57 -33.10
N ASP A 269 21.83 -0.36 -34.38
CA ASP A 269 23.13 0.11 -34.88
C ASP A 269 23.09 1.62 -35.15
N PRO A 270 23.88 2.44 -34.43
CA PRO A 270 23.93 3.89 -34.63
C PRO A 270 24.61 4.31 -35.93
N ASP A 271 25.38 3.42 -36.58
CA ASP A 271 26.09 3.75 -37.83
C ASP A 271 25.13 3.80 -39.04
N ILE A 272 23.91 3.27 -38.90
CA ILE A 272 22.89 3.29 -39.94
C ILE A 272 22.20 4.67 -39.97
N PRO A 273 21.97 5.26 -41.15
CA PRO A 273 21.22 6.51 -41.28
C PRO A 273 19.85 6.47 -40.58
N ALA A 274 19.44 7.59 -39.97
CA ALA A 274 18.17 7.68 -39.24
C ALA A 274 16.94 7.32 -40.09
N PHE A 275 16.99 7.59 -41.38
CA PHE A 275 15.99 7.16 -42.35
C PHE A 275 16.63 6.16 -43.31
N CYS A 276 16.33 4.87 -43.09
CA CYS A 276 16.82 3.79 -43.94
C CYS A 276 15.67 2.85 -44.33
N TYR A 277 15.82 2.19 -45.48
CA TYR A 277 14.94 1.12 -45.88
C TYR A 277 15.35 -0.17 -45.16
N ASP A 278 14.74 -0.41 -43.99
CA ASP A 278 15.11 -1.52 -43.11
C ASP A 278 14.77 -2.89 -43.77
N PRO A 279 15.61 -3.93 -43.61
CA PRO A 279 15.36 -5.27 -44.15
C PRO A 279 14.05 -5.92 -43.70
N LEU A 280 13.46 -5.48 -42.58
CA LEU A 280 12.15 -5.94 -42.11
C LEU A 280 10.98 -5.39 -42.94
N ILE A 281 11.21 -4.36 -43.76
CA ILE A 281 10.19 -3.75 -44.62
C ILE A 281 10.09 -4.54 -45.95
N HIS A 282 8.90 -5.00 -46.28
CA HIS A 282 8.64 -5.71 -47.53
C HIS A 282 8.91 -4.85 -48.76
N PRO A 283 9.75 -5.31 -49.73
CA PRO A 283 10.13 -4.55 -50.91
C PRO A 283 8.92 -4.11 -51.72
N ILE A 284 8.94 -2.85 -52.18
CA ILE A 284 7.91 -2.30 -53.05
C ILE A 284 8.18 -2.81 -54.47
N LEU A 285 7.35 -3.73 -54.95
CA LEU A 285 7.42 -4.24 -56.32
C LEU A 285 6.62 -3.33 -57.27
N SER A 286 7.30 -2.63 -58.17
CA SER A 286 6.62 -1.93 -59.27
C SER A 286 6.21 -2.94 -60.34
N THR A 287 4.94 -3.38 -60.30
CA THR A 287 4.37 -4.36 -61.25
C THR A 287 3.44 -3.73 -62.30
N ASN A 288 3.19 -2.42 -62.20
CA ASN A 288 2.41 -1.68 -63.20
C ASN A 288 3.31 -1.20 -64.34
N THR A 289 3.34 -1.94 -65.43
CA THR A 289 3.94 -1.53 -66.72
C THR A 289 3.03 -0.64 -67.57
N LYS A 290 1.77 -0.46 -67.17
CA LYS A 290 0.90 0.58 -67.75
C LYS A 290 1.08 1.86 -66.96
N LYS A 291 1.90 2.78 -67.48
CA LYS A 291 1.80 4.20 -67.15
C LYS A 291 0.37 4.65 -67.51
N THR A 292 -0.50 4.82 -66.52
CA THR A 292 -1.90 5.26 -66.70
C THR A 292 -2.07 6.77 -66.53
N TYR A 293 -0.96 7.50 -66.56
CA TYR A 293 -0.97 8.92 -66.87
C TYR A 293 -0.39 9.01 -68.27
N ASP A 294 -1.05 9.75 -69.16
CA ASP A 294 -0.38 10.35 -70.30
C ASP A 294 0.88 11.01 -69.70
N ASP A 295 2.04 10.37 -69.86
CA ASP A 295 3.27 11.12 -69.99
C ASP A 295 3.09 11.85 -71.33
N ASP A 296 2.26 12.89 -71.33
CA ASP A 296 2.61 14.08 -72.06
C ASP A 296 3.96 14.44 -71.45
N GLU A 297 5.04 13.89 -72.01
CA GLU A 297 6.30 14.61 -72.10
C GLU A 297 5.87 15.94 -72.70
N GLU A 298 5.50 16.90 -71.84
CA GLU A 298 5.32 18.29 -72.23
C GLU A 298 6.60 18.60 -73.01
N GLU A 299 6.49 18.60 -74.34
CA GLU A 299 7.51 19.09 -75.26
C GLU A 299 8.03 20.36 -74.61
N GLU A 300 9.30 20.38 -74.20
CA GLU A 300 9.94 21.43 -73.40
C GLU A 300 9.26 22.79 -73.65
N ASP A 301 8.25 23.15 -72.86
CA ASP A 301 7.59 24.45 -72.98
C ASP A 301 8.58 25.42 -72.30
N ASP A 302 9.57 25.82 -73.09
CA ASP A 302 10.70 26.71 -72.79
C ASP A 302 10.26 28.06 -72.16
N GLY A 303 8.95 28.29 -71.98
CA GLY A 303 8.36 29.46 -71.35
C GLY A 303 8.26 29.41 -69.82
N PHE A 304 8.23 28.24 -69.17
CA PHE A 304 8.05 28.15 -67.72
C PHE A 304 9.38 28.01 -66.96
N VAL A 305 9.89 29.14 -66.44
CA VAL A 305 11.09 29.18 -65.60
C VAL A 305 10.71 29.56 -64.16
N LEU A 306 11.20 28.79 -63.18
CA LEU A 306 11.03 29.16 -61.77
C LEU A 306 11.69 30.53 -61.50
N PRO A 307 11.05 31.42 -60.72
CA PRO A 307 11.63 32.71 -60.38
C PRO A 307 13.03 32.57 -59.76
N LYS A 308 13.97 33.45 -60.14
CA LYS A 308 15.32 33.46 -59.55
C LYS A 308 15.24 33.66 -58.04
N GLY A 309 15.85 32.75 -57.29
CA GLY A 309 15.80 32.71 -55.83
C GLY A 309 14.73 31.77 -55.25
N LEU A 310 13.97 31.04 -56.09
CA LEU A 310 13.09 29.98 -55.65
C LEU A 310 13.88 28.67 -55.51
N GLU A 311 14.14 28.27 -54.27
CA GLU A 311 14.79 27.00 -53.91
C GLU A 311 13.87 26.17 -53.01
N PRO A 312 14.13 24.85 -52.83
CA PRO A 312 13.45 24.06 -51.82
C PRO A 312 13.56 24.72 -50.44
N PHE A 313 12.45 24.76 -49.68
CA PHE A 313 12.34 25.53 -48.43
C PHE A 313 13.47 25.32 -47.40
N LEU A 314 14.05 24.12 -47.35
CA LEU A 314 15.01 23.67 -46.33
C LEU A 314 16.29 23.12 -46.96
N ASN A 315 16.71 23.70 -48.09
CA ASN A 315 17.88 23.26 -48.86
C ASN A 315 19.19 23.28 -48.03
N ASP A 316 19.33 24.25 -47.12
CA ASP A 316 20.51 24.40 -46.27
C ASP A 316 20.56 23.43 -45.07
N THR A 317 19.45 22.77 -44.74
CA THR A 317 19.37 21.92 -43.54
C THR A 317 19.51 20.45 -43.90
N GLN A 318 20.36 19.73 -43.17
CA GLN A 318 20.51 18.29 -43.33
C GLN A 318 19.22 17.55 -42.98
N LEU A 319 18.91 16.49 -43.74
CA LEU A 319 17.69 15.68 -43.56
C LEU A 319 17.61 15.02 -42.18
N TYR A 320 18.74 14.56 -41.67
CA TYR A 320 18.87 13.99 -40.33
C TYR A 320 20.18 14.44 -39.69
N THR A 321 20.17 14.43 -38.36
CA THR A 321 21.31 14.69 -37.48
C THR A 321 21.49 13.51 -36.54
N ASP A 322 22.60 13.46 -35.80
CA ASP A 322 22.94 12.38 -34.86
C ASP A 322 21.82 12.12 -33.82
N THR A 323 21.09 13.16 -33.41
CA THR A 323 20.01 13.06 -32.42
C THR A 323 18.64 12.68 -33.01
N THR A 324 18.53 12.54 -34.34
CA THR A 324 17.24 12.35 -35.02
C THR A 324 16.67 10.96 -34.76
N ALA A 325 17.48 9.92 -34.92
CA ALA A 325 17.07 8.53 -34.66
C ALA A 325 16.65 8.35 -33.18
N ALA A 326 17.45 8.88 -32.26
CA ALA A 326 17.14 8.91 -30.83
C ALA A 326 15.82 9.62 -30.52
N GLY A 327 15.59 10.80 -31.13
CA GLY A 327 14.35 11.56 -30.99
C GLY A 327 13.11 10.77 -31.46
N ILE A 328 13.22 10.06 -32.59
CA ILE A 328 12.16 9.18 -33.11
C ILE A 328 11.92 8.01 -32.14
N SER A 329 12.97 7.41 -31.60
CA SER A 329 12.86 6.33 -30.61
C SER A 329 12.14 6.76 -29.33
N LEU A 330 12.44 7.97 -28.83
CA LEU A 330 11.77 8.53 -27.67
C LEU A 330 10.27 8.81 -27.89
N LEU A 331 9.84 9.04 -29.13
CA LEU A 331 8.42 9.24 -29.46
C LEU A 331 7.59 7.99 -29.15
N PHE A 332 8.16 6.81 -29.37
CA PHE A 332 7.53 5.52 -29.10
C PHE A 332 7.83 4.97 -27.70
N ALA A 333 8.63 5.67 -26.89
CA ALA A 333 8.93 5.28 -25.53
C ALA A 333 7.71 5.39 -24.60
N SER A 334 7.72 4.59 -23.54
CA SER A 334 6.67 4.66 -22.51
C SER A 334 6.81 5.91 -21.64
N ARG A 335 5.70 6.40 -21.07
CA ARG A 335 5.75 7.48 -20.05
C ARG A 335 6.66 7.03 -18.90
N PRO A 336 7.65 7.83 -18.48
CA PRO A 336 7.81 9.28 -18.71
C PRO A 336 8.73 9.69 -19.87
N PHE A 337 9.31 8.75 -20.63
CA PHE A 337 10.39 9.03 -21.58
C PHE A 337 9.92 9.72 -22.87
N ASN A 338 8.64 9.61 -23.21
CA ASN A 338 8.02 10.34 -24.32
C ASN A 338 7.70 11.82 -24.03
N MET A 339 8.15 12.37 -22.90
CA MET A 339 7.87 13.76 -22.50
C MET A 339 9.18 14.51 -22.25
N ARG A 340 9.31 15.73 -22.81
CA ARG A 340 10.46 16.62 -22.56
C ARG A 340 10.35 17.47 -21.30
N SER A 341 9.15 17.58 -20.73
CA SER A 341 8.92 18.34 -19.50
C SER A 341 7.85 17.69 -18.66
N GLY A 342 7.90 17.93 -17.35
CA GLY A 342 6.94 17.34 -16.43
C GLY A 342 7.00 17.93 -15.04
N ARG A 343 6.16 17.37 -14.17
CA ARG A 343 6.23 17.61 -12.72
C ARG A 343 7.07 16.53 -12.07
N THR A 344 7.80 16.89 -11.03
CA THR A 344 8.42 15.91 -10.16
C THR A 344 7.33 15.15 -9.40
N ARG A 345 7.65 13.91 -9.05
CA ARG A 345 6.76 13.02 -8.31
C ARG A 345 7.43 12.65 -6.99
N ARG A 346 6.65 12.18 -6.01
CA ARG A 346 7.26 11.61 -4.81
C ARG A 346 7.92 10.28 -5.17
N ALA A 347 9.05 9.96 -4.56
CA ALA A 347 9.78 8.71 -4.82
C ALA A 347 8.88 7.48 -4.67
N GLU A 348 7.99 7.44 -3.67
CA GLU A 348 7.08 6.31 -3.50
C GLU A 348 5.88 6.29 -4.47
N ASP A 349 5.60 7.40 -5.16
CA ASP A 349 4.53 7.47 -6.16
C ASP A 349 4.96 6.92 -7.53
N THR A 350 6.26 6.70 -7.76
CA THR A 350 6.81 6.15 -9.01
C THR A 350 6.96 4.62 -8.92
N PRO A 351 6.08 3.83 -9.57
CA PRO A 351 6.20 2.38 -9.56
C PRO A 351 7.25 1.88 -10.56
N LEU A 352 8.29 1.21 -10.05
CA LEU A 352 9.34 0.62 -10.90
C LEU A 352 8.86 -0.65 -11.62
N VAL A 353 8.05 -1.48 -10.97
CA VAL A 353 7.71 -2.84 -11.43
C VAL A 353 6.24 -3.00 -11.82
N SER A 354 5.50 -1.90 -12.00
CA SER A 354 4.06 -1.99 -12.30
C SER A 354 3.78 -2.64 -13.65
N GLU A 355 4.57 -2.29 -14.66
CA GLU A 355 4.35 -2.79 -16.02
C GLU A 355 4.61 -4.30 -16.10
N TRP A 356 5.62 -4.80 -15.36
CA TRP A 356 5.98 -6.22 -15.37
C TRP A 356 4.83 -7.16 -15.01
N TYR A 357 3.98 -6.81 -14.04
CA TYR A 357 2.84 -7.66 -13.67
C TYR A 357 1.53 -7.28 -14.37
N LYS A 358 1.49 -6.15 -15.08
CA LYS A 358 0.40 -5.80 -15.99
C LYS A 358 0.50 -6.57 -17.30
N GLU A 359 1.68 -7.07 -17.64
CA GLU A 359 1.91 -8.00 -18.74
C GLU A 359 1.51 -9.44 -18.37
N HIS A 360 1.37 -10.29 -19.39
CA HIS A 360 1.18 -11.71 -19.17
C HIS A 360 2.44 -12.33 -18.56
N CYS A 361 2.24 -13.23 -17.60
CA CYS A 361 3.35 -13.97 -17.02
C CYS A 361 3.94 -14.95 -18.06
N PRO A 362 5.26 -15.00 -18.26
CA PRO A 362 5.89 -15.97 -19.16
C PRO A 362 5.48 -17.42 -18.81
N PRO A 363 5.16 -18.27 -19.81
CA PRO A 363 4.63 -19.61 -19.57
C PRO A 363 5.64 -20.54 -18.88
N SER A 364 6.94 -20.29 -19.08
CA SER A 364 8.05 -21.02 -18.45
C SER A 364 8.13 -20.83 -16.93
N HIS A 365 7.51 -19.79 -16.38
CA HIS A 365 7.56 -19.51 -14.95
C HIS A 365 6.72 -20.50 -14.13
N THR A 366 7.16 -20.78 -12.90
CA THR A 366 6.46 -21.72 -12.01
C THR A 366 5.07 -21.22 -11.57
N VAL A 367 4.20 -22.14 -11.14
CA VAL A 367 2.86 -21.83 -10.61
C VAL A 367 2.91 -20.77 -9.51
N LYS A 368 3.92 -20.83 -8.64
CA LYS A 368 4.14 -19.88 -7.55
C LYS A 368 4.21 -18.43 -8.04
N VAL A 369 4.89 -18.19 -9.16
CA VAL A 369 5.05 -16.86 -9.76
C VAL A 369 3.79 -16.45 -10.48
N ARG A 370 3.18 -17.36 -11.26
CA ARG A 370 1.91 -17.09 -11.96
C ARG A 370 0.81 -16.63 -11.00
N VAL A 371 0.71 -17.26 -9.82
CA VAL A 371 -0.22 -16.84 -8.76
C VAL A 371 0.13 -15.46 -8.20
N SER A 372 1.42 -15.12 -8.06
CA SER A 372 1.83 -13.79 -7.62
C SER A 372 1.49 -12.69 -8.63
N TYR A 373 1.67 -12.93 -9.93
CA TYR A 373 1.19 -12.03 -10.99
C TYR A 373 -0.32 -11.77 -10.86
N GLN A 374 -1.12 -12.84 -10.76
CA GLN A 374 -2.59 -12.73 -10.59
C GLN A 374 -2.99 -11.94 -9.33
N LYS A 375 -2.27 -12.10 -8.21
CA LYS A 375 -2.55 -11.37 -6.96
C LYS A 375 -2.17 -9.89 -7.03
N LEU A 376 -1.08 -9.57 -7.71
CA LEU A 376 -0.66 -8.19 -7.95
C LEU A 376 -1.66 -7.49 -8.89
N LEU A 377 -2.05 -8.14 -9.99
CA LEU A 377 -3.14 -7.70 -10.87
C LEU A 377 -4.45 -7.50 -10.11
N LYS A 378 -4.82 -8.46 -9.25
CA LYS A 378 -6.02 -8.32 -8.40
C LYS A 378 -5.97 -7.08 -7.53
N SER A 379 -4.81 -6.79 -6.96
CA SER A 379 -4.61 -5.61 -6.11
C SER A 379 -4.68 -4.31 -6.91
N PHE A 380 -4.11 -4.30 -8.12
CA PHE A 380 -4.21 -3.19 -9.08
C PHE A 380 -5.67 -2.91 -9.46
N VAL A 381 -6.40 -3.92 -9.91
CA VAL A 381 -7.82 -3.78 -10.31
C VAL A 381 -8.71 -3.35 -9.15
N LEU A 382 -8.47 -3.84 -7.92
CA LEU A 382 -9.22 -3.38 -6.74
C LEU A 382 -8.93 -1.93 -6.36
N ASN A 383 -7.70 -1.45 -6.57
CA ASN A 383 -7.35 -0.06 -6.33
C ASN A 383 -8.07 0.85 -7.35
N GLU A 384 -8.06 0.47 -8.63
CA GLU A 384 -8.77 1.21 -9.70
C GLU A 384 -10.30 1.19 -9.49
N LEU A 385 -10.88 0.03 -9.19
CA LEU A 385 -12.33 -0.13 -9.01
C LEU A 385 -12.88 0.73 -7.86
N HIS A 386 -12.14 0.83 -6.76
CA HIS A 386 -12.55 1.58 -5.58
C HIS A 386 -11.96 2.99 -5.53
N HIS A 387 -11.29 3.43 -6.59
CA HIS A 387 -10.79 4.78 -6.70
C HIS A 387 -11.96 5.77 -6.68
N ARG A 388 -11.90 6.73 -5.76
CA ARG A 388 -12.80 7.87 -5.72
C ARG A 388 -11.95 9.13 -5.82
N PRO A 389 -12.39 10.16 -6.56
CA PRO A 389 -11.67 11.41 -6.60
C PRO A 389 -11.51 11.96 -5.17
N PRO A 390 -10.32 12.50 -4.83
CA PRO A 390 -10.08 13.05 -3.50
C PRO A 390 -11.06 14.19 -3.24
N LYS A 391 -11.74 14.13 -2.08
CA LYS A 391 -12.63 15.21 -1.66
C LYS A 391 -11.82 16.47 -1.37
N ALA A 392 -12.32 17.62 -1.82
CA ALA A 392 -11.74 18.91 -1.45
C ALA A 392 -11.88 19.10 0.08
N HIS A 393 -10.75 19.37 0.73
CA HIS A 393 -10.65 19.66 2.15
C HIS A 393 -9.74 20.86 2.35
N GLU A 394 -9.95 21.57 3.45
CA GLU A 394 -9.03 22.63 3.87
C GLU A 394 -7.64 22.04 4.16
N LYS A 395 -6.59 22.68 3.65
CA LYS A 395 -5.22 22.18 3.76
C LYS A 395 -4.63 22.53 5.13
N THR A 396 -4.77 21.63 6.09
CA THR A 396 -4.07 21.74 7.38
C THR A 396 -2.66 21.15 7.31
N GLN A 397 -1.62 21.98 7.43
CA GLN A 397 -0.23 21.53 7.41
C GLN A 397 0.33 21.38 8.83
N LEU A 398 0.37 20.14 9.34
CA LEU A 398 0.83 19.83 10.71
C LEU A 398 2.21 20.45 11.03
N PHE A 399 3.21 20.24 10.18
CA PHE A 399 4.56 20.75 10.42
C PHE A 399 4.68 22.27 10.29
N GLY A 400 3.83 22.90 9.46
CA GLY A 400 3.71 24.36 9.42
C GLY A 400 3.20 24.90 10.75
N SER A 401 2.16 24.28 11.31
CA SER A 401 1.62 24.64 12.63
C SER A 401 2.60 24.37 13.77
N LEU A 402 3.34 23.26 13.75
CA LEU A 402 4.33 22.95 14.78
C LEU A 402 5.52 23.93 14.73
N LYS A 403 6.05 24.22 13.54
CA LYS A 403 7.16 25.17 13.34
C LYS A 403 6.81 26.59 13.78
N ALA A 404 5.55 26.99 13.66
CA ALA A 404 5.08 28.30 14.14
C ALA A 404 5.11 28.44 15.68
N THR A 405 5.27 27.34 16.43
CA THR A 405 5.35 27.39 17.88
C THR A 405 6.80 27.53 18.37
N LYS A 406 6.99 28.19 19.51
CA LYS A 406 8.31 28.32 20.18
C LYS A 406 8.95 27.01 20.62
N PHE A 407 8.20 25.91 20.61
CA PHE A 407 8.63 24.61 21.12
C PHE A 407 9.34 23.75 20.08
N PHE A 408 9.32 24.16 18.80
CA PHE A 408 9.98 23.45 17.73
C PHE A 408 11.02 24.34 17.03
N GLN A 409 12.16 23.74 16.71
CA GLN A 409 13.24 24.37 15.97
C GLN A 409 13.56 23.55 14.72
N THR A 410 14.18 24.19 13.73
CA THR A 410 14.55 23.55 12.47
C THR A 410 16.07 23.50 12.35
N THR A 411 16.61 22.37 11.89
CA THR A 411 18.03 22.19 11.56
C THR A 411 18.15 21.27 10.35
N GLU A 412 19.35 21.11 9.82
CA GLU A 412 19.70 20.05 8.87
C GLU A 412 20.57 19.03 9.63
N LEU A 413 20.30 17.73 9.43
CA LEU A 413 21.04 16.61 10.04
C LEU A 413 21.22 15.50 9.01
N ASP A 414 22.23 14.66 9.20
CA ASP A 414 22.31 13.40 8.47
C ASP A 414 21.12 12.48 8.81
N TRP A 415 20.64 11.74 7.83
CA TRP A 415 19.50 10.85 7.98
C TRP A 415 19.75 9.76 9.02
N VAL A 416 20.97 9.23 9.12
CA VAL A 416 21.31 8.20 10.11
C VAL A 416 21.25 8.76 11.53
N GLU A 417 21.74 9.99 11.72
CA GLU A 417 21.61 10.69 13.00
C GLU A 417 20.13 10.88 13.37
N ALA A 418 19.32 11.41 12.47
CA ALA A 418 17.88 11.56 12.69
C ALA A 418 17.19 10.21 12.99
N GLY A 419 17.62 9.13 12.32
CA GLY A 419 17.12 7.78 12.55
C GLY A 419 17.46 7.23 13.94
N LEU A 420 18.70 7.41 14.39
CA LEU A 420 19.16 7.02 15.73
C LEU A 420 18.41 7.81 16.80
N GLN A 421 18.22 9.12 16.59
CA GLN A 421 17.42 9.97 17.47
C GLN A 421 15.98 9.46 17.60
N VAL A 422 15.30 9.17 16.47
CA VAL A 422 13.92 8.64 16.48
C VAL A 422 13.83 7.29 17.21
N CYS A 423 14.81 6.40 17.02
CA CYS A 423 14.86 5.12 17.71
C CYS A 423 15.04 5.30 19.23
N LYS A 424 16.00 6.12 19.64
CA LYS A 424 16.29 6.46 21.05
C LYS A 424 15.09 7.14 21.72
N GLN A 425 14.44 8.07 21.03
CA GLN A 425 13.22 8.75 21.48
C GLN A 425 12.07 7.75 21.66
N GLY A 426 11.79 6.92 20.66
CA GLY A 426 10.74 5.90 20.72
C GLY A 426 10.94 4.91 21.87
N TYR A 427 12.17 4.41 22.05
CA TYR A 427 12.55 3.56 23.18
C TYR A 427 12.28 4.25 24.52
N ASN A 428 12.79 5.47 24.70
CA ASN A 428 12.62 6.25 25.92
C ASN A 428 11.14 6.52 26.24
N MET A 429 10.32 6.84 25.25
CA MET A 429 8.89 7.08 25.45
C MET A 429 8.13 5.83 25.89
N LEU A 430 8.39 4.68 25.24
CA LEU A 430 7.76 3.42 25.62
C LEU A 430 8.23 2.97 27.02
N ASN A 431 9.51 3.13 27.33
CA ASN A 431 10.06 2.78 28.63
C ASN A 431 9.51 3.71 29.73
N LEU A 432 9.41 5.02 29.47
CA LEU A 432 8.75 5.97 30.37
C LEU A 432 7.30 5.58 30.63
N LEU A 433 6.57 5.03 29.66
CA LEU A 433 5.19 4.59 29.84
C LEU A 433 5.10 3.33 30.73
N ILE A 434 6.06 2.40 30.61
CA ILE A 434 6.19 1.23 31.50
C ILE A 434 6.43 1.70 32.94
N HIS A 435 7.41 2.59 33.14
CA HIS A 435 7.71 3.14 34.46
C HIS A 435 6.57 3.99 35.03
N ARG A 436 5.87 4.79 34.21
CA ARG A 436 4.71 5.59 34.65
C ARG A 436 3.56 4.74 35.15
N LYS A 437 3.44 3.50 34.68
CA LYS A 437 2.46 2.50 35.17
C LYS A 437 2.96 1.67 36.37
N ASN A 438 4.18 1.94 36.86
CA ASN A 438 4.85 1.20 37.92
C ASN A 438 4.91 -0.31 37.58
N LEU A 439 5.49 -0.64 36.43
CA LEU A 439 5.66 -2.00 35.91
C LEU A 439 7.15 -2.40 35.92
N ASN A 440 7.81 -2.34 37.09
CA ASN A 440 9.25 -2.56 37.23
C ASN A 440 9.71 -4.00 36.93
N TYR A 441 8.76 -4.94 36.84
CA TYR A 441 8.98 -6.34 36.50
C TYR A 441 8.90 -6.61 34.98
N LEU A 442 8.76 -5.57 34.16
CA LEU A 442 8.89 -5.64 32.71
C LEU A 442 10.14 -4.88 32.27
N HIS A 443 10.91 -5.50 31.38
CA HIS A 443 12.05 -4.89 30.72
C HIS A 443 11.75 -4.77 29.22
N LEU A 444 12.01 -3.58 28.67
CA LEU A 444 12.00 -3.33 27.24
C LEU A 444 13.47 -3.27 26.81
N ASP A 445 13.89 -4.20 25.95
CA ASP A 445 15.25 -4.19 25.40
C ASP A 445 15.37 -3.22 24.21
N TYR A 446 16.59 -2.95 23.74
CA TYR A 446 16.85 -1.94 22.71
C TYR A 446 16.38 -2.34 21.30
N ASN A 447 16.14 -3.64 21.07
CA ASN A 447 15.46 -4.19 19.89
C ASN A 447 13.93 -4.29 20.08
N PHE A 448 13.41 -3.58 21.09
CA PHE A 448 12.00 -3.44 21.41
C PHE A 448 11.29 -4.75 21.77
N ASN A 449 11.97 -5.79 22.26
CA ASN A 449 11.33 -6.93 22.93
C ASN A 449 10.90 -6.53 24.34
N LEU A 450 9.64 -6.81 24.68
CA LEU A 450 9.11 -6.63 26.01
C LEU A 450 9.15 -7.99 26.70
N LYS A 451 10.00 -8.12 27.72
CA LYS A 451 10.24 -9.37 28.44
C LYS A 451 9.90 -9.17 29.93
N PRO A 452 9.31 -10.17 30.61
CA PRO A 452 9.20 -10.15 32.06
C PRO A 452 10.58 -10.44 32.69
N VAL A 453 10.96 -9.69 33.71
CA VAL A 453 12.24 -9.89 34.43
C VAL A 453 12.17 -11.12 35.35
N LYS A 454 10.97 -11.44 35.82
CA LYS A 454 10.66 -12.59 36.68
C LYS A 454 9.33 -13.20 36.27
N THR A 455 9.04 -14.41 36.75
CA THR A 455 7.70 -15.00 36.61
C THR A 455 6.66 -14.10 37.29
N LEU A 456 5.65 -13.68 36.54
CA LEU A 456 4.65 -12.72 37.00
C LEU A 456 3.52 -13.40 37.74
N THR A 457 3.11 -12.82 38.87
CA THR A 457 1.87 -13.21 39.56
C THR A 457 0.65 -12.88 38.69
N THR A 458 -0.50 -13.50 38.99
CA THR A 458 -1.77 -13.20 38.29
C THR A 458 -2.15 -11.71 38.37
N LYS A 459 -1.87 -11.04 39.49
CA LYS A 459 -2.12 -9.60 39.69
C LYS A 459 -1.21 -8.76 38.81
N GLU A 460 0.09 -9.04 38.80
CA GLU A 460 1.07 -8.36 37.95
C GLU A 460 0.73 -8.56 36.47
N ARG A 461 0.44 -9.80 36.03
CA ARG A 461 0.05 -10.13 34.65
C ARG A 461 -1.21 -9.39 34.19
N LYS A 462 -2.23 -9.28 35.05
CA LYS A 462 -3.45 -8.52 34.73
C LYS A 462 -3.16 -7.01 34.62
N LYS A 463 -2.28 -6.47 35.49
CA LYS A 463 -1.90 -5.04 35.48
C LYS A 463 -1.02 -4.67 34.28
N SER A 464 -0.13 -5.55 33.87
CA SER A 464 0.89 -5.31 32.85
C SER A 464 0.43 -5.64 31.42
N ARG A 465 -0.79 -6.15 31.25
CA ARG A 465 -1.36 -6.47 29.94
C ARG A 465 -1.60 -5.20 29.11
N PHE A 466 -0.62 -4.85 28.28
CA PHE A 466 -0.75 -3.79 27.30
C PHE A 466 -1.70 -4.20 26.16
N GLY A 467 -2.31 -3.18 25.54
CA GLY A 467 -3.21 -3.36 24.40
C GLY A 467 -2.49 -3.17 23.06
N ASN A 468 -3.26 -3.29 21.97
CA ASN A 468 -2.73 -3.19 20.60
C ASN A 468 -2.02 -1.87 20.30
N ALA A 469 -2.43 -0.74 20.92
CA ALA A 469 -1.81 0.57 20.69
C ALA A 469 -0.31 0.56 21.03
N PHE A 470 0.04 0.05 22.22
CA PHE A 470 1.41 -0.04 22.70
C PHE A 470 2.22 -1.02 21.85
N HIS A 471 1.69 -2.25 21.67
CA HIS A 471 2.43 -3.29 20.97
C HIS A 471 2.60 -3.00 19.47
N LEU A 472 1.60 -2.43 18.80
CA LEU A 472 1.73 -2.07 17.38
C LEU A 472 2.74 -0.94 17.19
N CYS A 473 2.74 0.08 18.06
CA CYS A 473 3.75 1.15 18.03
C CYS A 473 5.16 0.60 18.28
N ARG A 474 5.31 -0.30 19.25
CA ARG A 474 6.57 -1.00 19.54
C ARG A 474 7.10 -1.78 18.34
N GLU A 475 6.25 -2.52 17.63
CA GLU A 475 6.67 -3.27 16.45
C GLU A 475 7.00 -2.38 15.23
N ILE A 476 6.33 -1.22 15.09
CA ILE A 476 6.70 -0.20 14.09
C ILE A 476 8.10 0.35 14.38
N LEU A 477 8.37 0.66 15.66
CA LEU A 477 9.70 1.12 16.08
C LEU A 477 10.76 0.04 15.90
N ARG A 478 10.43 -1.24 16.15
CA ARG A 478 11.32 -2.36 15.81
C ARG A 478 11.66 -2.40 14.33
N LEU A 479 10.68 -2.31 13.44
CA LEU A 479 10.93 -2.28 12.00
C LEU A 479 11.85 -1.11 11.61
N THR A 480 11.60 0.06 12.20
CA THR A 480 12.39 1.28 11.97
C THR A 480 13.83 1.08 12.44
N LYS A 481 14.02 0.52 13.64
CA LYS A 481 15.32 0.19 14.23
C LYS A 481 16.10 -0.77 13.33
N LEU A 482 15.49 -1.83 12.82
CA LEU A 482 16.14 -2.76 11.88
C LEU A 482 16.66 -2.07 10.62
N VAL A 483 15.90 -1.11 10.07
CA VAL A 483 16.30 -0.35 8.88
C VAL A 483 17.43 0.61 9.22
N VAL A 484 17.30 1.40 10.29
CA VAL A 484 18.33 2.36 10.72
C VAL A 484 19.63 1.65 11.07
N ASP A 485 19.57 0.56 11.83
CA ASP A 485 20.74 -0.24 12.20
C ASP A 485 21.46 -0.83 10.98
N ALA A 486 20.73 -1.19 9.92
CA ALA A 486 21.35 -1.64 8.68
C ALA A 486 22.18 -0.52 8.03
N HIS A 487 21.65 0.71 8.00
CA HIS A 487 22.40 1.87 7.53
C HIS A 487 23.56 2.23 8.48
N VAL A 488 23.42 2.04 9.79
CA VAL A 488 24.53 2.24 10.74
C VAL A 488 25.66 1.24 10.46
N GLN A 489 25.35 -0.04 10.26
CA GLN A 489 26.36 -1.06 9.93
C GLN A 489 27.08 -0.78 8.61
N PHE A 490 26.36 -0.22 7.62
CA PHE A 490 26.96 0.28 6.39
C PHE A 490 27.89 1.46 6.68
N ARG A 491 27.46 2.46 7.46
CA ARG A 491 28.27 3.65 7.76
C ARG A 491 29.50 3.35 8.62
N LEU A 492 29.45 2.30 9.45
CA LEU A 492 30.60 1.79 10.22
C LEU A 492 31.62 1.02 9.36
N GLY A 493 31.33 0.75 8.08
CA GLY A 493 32.21 -0.07 7.22
C GLY A 493 32.12 -1.58 7.46
N ASN A 494 31.24 -2.04 8.34
CA ASN A 494 31.09 -3.48 8.65
C ASN A 494 30.38 -4.26 7.53
N VAL A 495 29.62 -3.57 6.68
CA VAL A 495 28.76 -4.14 5.62
C VAL A 495 28.91 -3.29 4.37
N ASP A 496 29.04 -3.93 3.20
CA ASP A 496 29.13 -3.22 1.92
C ASP A 496 27.76 -2.70 1.41
N ALA A 497 27.75 -1.83 0.40
CA ALA A 497 26.53 -1.24 -0.14
C ALA A 497 25.56 -2.27 -0.75
N PHE A 498 26.07 -3.34 -1.37
CA PHE A 498 25.25 -4.40 -1.97
C PHE A 498 24.56 -5.26 -0.90
N GLN A 499 25.26 -5.55 0.20
CA GLN A 499 24.76 -6.25 1.37
C GLN A 499 23.76 -5.38 2.14
N LEU A 500 23.97 -4.06 2.24
CA LEU A 500 22.97 -3.12 2.74
C LEU A 500 21.70 -3.21 1.88
N ALA A 501 21.82 -3.12 0.56
CA ALA A 501 20.67 -3.17 -0.33
C ALA A 501 19.91 -4.52 -0.25
N ASP A 502 20.62 -5.66 -0.24
CA ASP A 502 20.00 -7.00 -0.02
C ASP A 502 19.40 -7.11 1.40
N GLY A 503 20.02 -6.48 2.39
CA GLY A 503 19.52 -6.38 3.76
C GLY A 503 18.19 -5.64 3.84
N LEU A 504 18.10 -4.44 3.26
CA LEU A 504 16.86 -3.66 3.16
C LEU A 504 15.78 -4.43 2.38
N HIS A 505 16.16 -5.06 1.27
CA HIS A 505 15.26 -5.91 0.48
C HIS A 505 14.71 -7.05 1.33
N TYR A 506 15.57 -7.68 2.13
CA TYR A 506 15.20 -8.77 3.03
C TYR A 506 14.26 -8.27 4.14
N ILE A 507 14.57 -7.13 4.79
CA ILE A 507 13.73 -6.53 5.83
C ILE A 507 12.31 -6.31 5.31
N PHE A 508 12.16 -5.57 4.22
CA PHE A 508 10.84 -5.21 3.68
C PHE A 508 10.08 -6.41 3.09
N SER A 509 10.79 -7.47 2.69
CA SER A 509 10.17 -8.73 2.24
C SER A 509 9.73 -9.64 3.39
N HIS A 510 10.36 -9.54 4.57
CA HIS A 510 10.19 -10.47 5.69
C HIS A 510 9.78 -9.78 7.00
N VAL A 511 9.09 -8.63 6.93
CA VAL A 511 8.55 -7.93 8.11
C VAL A 511 7.72 -8.85 9.00
N GLY A 512 6.95 -9.80 8.44
CA GLY A 512 6.17 -10.76 9.22
C GLY A 512 7.01 -11.79 10.01
N GLN A 513 8.28 -11.96 9.67
CA GLN A 513 9.21 -12.85 10.36
C GLN A 513 10.09 -12.07 11.35
N LEU A 514 10.61 -10.91 10.92
CA LEU A 514 11.49 -10.06 11.72
C LEU A 514 10.74 -9.27 12.81
N THR A 515 9.44 -9.05 12.61
CA THR A 515 8.55 -8.37 13.57
C THR A 515 7.35 -9.24 13.91
N GLY A 516 6.57 -8.80 14.90
CA GLY A 516 5.31 -9.42 15.33
C GLY A 516 4.06 -8.61 14.99
N MET A 517 4.13 -7.62 14.09
CA MET A 517 3.04 -6.64 13.83
C MET A 517 1.67 -7.30 13.54
N TYR A 518 1.67 -8.41 12.81
CA TYR A 518 0.44 -9.11 12.41
C TYR A 518 -0.37 -9.64 13.61
N ARG A 519 0.27 -9.87 14.76
CA ARG A 519 -0.40 -10.32 15.99
C ARG A 519 -1.29 -9.23 16.59
N TYR A 520 -0.88 -7.97 16.44
CA TYR A 520 -1.58 -6.80 17.02
C TYR A 520 -2.48 -6.09 16.01
N LYS A 521 -2.26 -6.34 14.70
CA LYS A 521 -3.17 -5.94 13.62
C LYS A 521 -3.10 -6.92 12.43
N TYR A 522 -3.99 -7.91 12.43
CA TYR A 522 -3.96 -8.99 11.43
C TYR A 522 -4.20 -8.54 9.97
N ARG A 523 -4.91 -7.41 9.75
CA ARG A 523 -5.13 -6.87 8.38
C ARG A 523 -3.82 -6.58 7.63
N LEU A 524 -2.71 -6.40 8.35
CA LEU A 524 -1.35 -6.25 7.83
C LEU A 524 -0.87 -7.46 7.00
N MET A 525 -1.52 -8.62 7.14
CA MET A 525 -1.28 -9.78 6.26
C MET A 525 -1.49 -9.44 4.78
N ARG A 526 -2.28 -8.40 4.45
CA ARG A 526 -2.39 -7.88 3.07
C ARG A 526 -1.02 -7.41 2.56
N GLN A 527 -0.29 -6.60 3.33
CA GLN A 527 1.03 -6.10 2.97
C GLN A 527 2.07 -7.21 2.94
N ILE A 528 2.11 -8.08 3.95
CA ILE A 528 3.06 -9.21 3.99
C ILE A 528 2.91 -10.09 2.74
N ARG A 529 1.68 -10.40 2.32
CA ARG A 529 1.44 -11.17 1.09
C ARG A 529 1.90 -10.42 -0.15
N MET A 530 1.58 -9.12 -0.25
CA MET A 530 2.01 -8.29 -1.38
C MET A 530 3.53 -8.20 -1.49
N SER A 531 4.26 -8.02 -0.39
CA SER A 531 5.73 -8.02 -0.41
C SER A 531 6.30 -9.38 -0.84
N LYS A 532 5.67 -10.50 -0.45
CA LYS A 532 6.06 -11.83 -0.94
C LYS A 532 5.79 -11.99 -2.44
N ASP A 533 4.67 -11.49 -2.94
CA ASP A 533 4.33 -11.55 -4.36
C ASP A 533 5.29 -10.68 -5.20
N LEU A 534 5.66 -9.48 -4.71
CA LEU A 534 6.70 -8.64 -5.32
C LEU A 534 8.06 -9.32 -5.31
N LYS A 535 8.44 -9.98 -4.20
CA LYS A 535 9.68 -10.77 -4.13
C LYS A 535 9.72 -11.85 -5.21
N HIS A 536 8.62 -12.57 -5.44
CA HIS A 536 8.57 -13.60 -6.49
C HIS A 536 8.70 -12.99 -7.89
N LEU A 537 8.00 -11.88 -8.15
CA LEU A 537 8.09 -11.13 -9.40
C LEU A 537 9.53 -10.70 -9.70
N ILE A 538 10.17 -10.05 -8.73
CA ILE A 538 11.53 -9.51 -8.86
C ILE A 538 12.54 -10.65 -9.02
N TYR A 539 12.50 -11.68 -8.18
CA TYR A 539 13.52 -12.73 -8.19
C TYR A 539 13.54 -13.55 -9.48
N TYR A 540 12.39 -13.75 -10.11
CA TYR A 540 12.32 -14.52 -11.36
C TYR A 540 12.76 -13.71 -12.58
N ARG A 541 12.73 -12.38 -12.54
CA ARG A 541 13.39 -11.54 -13.55
C ARG A 541 14.88 -11.33 -13.24
N PHE A 542 15.23 -11.18 -11.97
CA PHE A 542 16.60 -10.87 -11.52
C PHE A 542 17.56 -12.07 -11.63
N ASN A 543 17.14 -13.25 -11.17
CA ASN A 543 17.96 -14.47 -11.17
C ASN A 543 17.76 -15.25 -12.49
N THR A 544 18.13 -14.62 -13.60
CA THR A 544 18.03 -15.17 -14.96
C THR A 544 19.39 -15.14 -15.64
N GLY A 545 19.59 -16.07 -16.58
CA GLY A 545 20.85 -16.24 -17.30
C GLY A 545 21.99 -16.68 -16.37
N PRO A 546 23.11 -15.94 -16.31
CA PRO A 546 24.28 -16.31 -15.50
C PRO A 546 24.08 -16.09 -13.99
N VAL A 547 23.02 -15.37 -13.58
CA VAL A 547 22.74 -15.05 -12.16
C VAL A 547 21.97 -16.18 -11.50
N GLY A 548 22.63 -16.91 -10.59
CA GLY A 548 22.06 -18.05 -9.87
C GLY A 548 21.07 -17.71 -8.75
N ARG A 549 20.51 -18.75 -8.14
CA ARG A 549 19.66 -18.64 -6.94
C ARG A 549 20.53 -18.39 -5.71
N GLY A 550 20.17 -17.41 -4.89
CA GLY A 550 20.91 -17.07 -3.67
C GLY A 550 20.56 -15.68 -3.15
N PRO A 551 21.14 -15.26 -2.00
CA PRO A 551 21.13 -13.85 -1.56
C PRO A 551 21.87 -12.95 -2.57
N GLY A 552 21.73 -11.63 -2.43
CA GLY A 552 22.35 -10.64 -3.32
C GLY A 552 21.36 -9.92 -4.25
N CYS A 553 20.07 -9.89 -3.90
CA CYS A 553 19.08 -9.09 -4.62
C CYS A 553 18.70 -7.87 -3.79
N GLY A 554 19.27 -6.71 -4.13
CA GLY A 554 19.09 -5.47 -3.40
C GLY A 554 17.96 -4.56 -3.89
N PHE A 555 17.04 -5.05 -4.72
CA PHE A 555 16.02 -4.21 -5.36
C PHE A 555 14.83 -3.92 -4.43
N TRP A 556 15.03 -3.11 -3.40
CA TRP A 556 14.11 -2.99 -2.25
C TRP A 556 12.95 -2.00 -2.45
N ALA A 557 13.05 -1.06 -3.40
CA ALA A 557 12.07 0.01 -3.60
C ALA A 557 10.61 -0.45 -3.72
N PRO A 558 10.26 -1.52 -4.46
CA PRO A 558 8.87 -1.96 -4.54
C PRO A 558 8.25 -2.36 -3.19
N MET A 559 9.01 -3.04 -2.32
CA MET A 559 8.52 -3.47 -1.00
C MET A 559 8.52 -2.32 0.00
N TRP A 560 9.52 -1.43 -0.06
CA TRP A 560 9.55 -0.20 0.73
C TRP A 560 8.28 0.63 0.55
N ARG A 561 7.83 0.82 -0.69
CA ARG A 561 6.57 1.51 -1.03
C ARG A 561 5.35 0.89 -0.36
N VAL A 562 5.26 -0.45 -0.33
CA VAL A 562 4.14 -1.17 0.33
C VAL A 562 4.05 -0.79 1.81
N TRP A 563 5.19 -0.67 2.48
CA TRP A 563 5.26 -0.31 3.90
C TRP A 563 5.02 1.17 4.16
N LEU A 564 5.46 2.07 3.28
CA LEU A 564 5.09 3.48 3.34
C LEU A 564 3.59 3.71 3.19
N PHE A 565 2.95 3.06 2.21
CA PHE A 565 1.49 3.17 2.05
C PHE A 565 0.72 2.54 3.22
N PHE A 566 1.29 1.52 3.88
CA PHE A 566 0.76 1.05 5.15
C PHE A 566 0.87 2.09 6.25
N LEU A 567 2.03 2.75 6.39
CA LEU A 567 2.25 3.79 7.38
C LEU A 567 1.30 4.98 7.16
N ARG A 568 1.12 5.43 5.91
CA ARG A 568 0.13 6.47 5.54
C ARG A 568 -1.28 6.17 6.10
N GLY A 569 -1.71 4.91 6.02
CA GLY A 569 -3.03 4.50 6.54
C GLY A 569 -3.07 4.20 8.05
N ILE A 570 -1.94 3.84 8.66
CA ILE A 570 -1.88 3.49 10.09
C ILE A 570 -1.69 4.70 11.00
N VAL A 571 -1.04 5.75 10.51
CA VAL A 571 -0.68 6.94 11.30
C VAL A 571 -1.91 7.56 12.00
N PRO A 572 -3.01 7.93 11.30
CA PRO A 572 -4.20 8.48 11.98
C PRO A 572 -4.84 7.51 12.98
N LEU A 573 -4.80 6.20 12.70
CA LEU A 573 -5.36 5.19 13.59
C LEU A 573 -4.56 5.11 14.90
N LEU A 574 -3.23 5.09 14.79
CA LEU A 574 -2.32 5.01 15.94
C LEU A 574 -2.26 6.32 16.71
N GLU A 575 -2.27 7.47 16.06
CA GLU A 575 -2.37 8.77 16.73
C GLU A 575 -3.61 8.83 17.63
N ARG A 576 -4.76 8.34 17.14
CA ARG A 576 -5.98 8.24 17.95
C ARG A 576 -5.82 7.24 19.09
N TRP A 577 -5.28 6.05 18.83
CA TRP A 577 -5.13 5.01 19.84
C TRP A 577 -4.14 5.38 20.95
N LEU A 578 -3.00 5.96 20.58
CA LEU A 578 -1.98 6.46 21.50
C LEU A 578 -2.48 7.70 22.22
N GLY A 579 -3.19 8.61 21.55
CA GLY A 579 -3.88 9.74 22.17
C GLY A 579 -4.84 9.29 23.28
N ASN A 580 -5.72 8.33 22.99
CA ASN A 580 -6.65 7.76 23.99
C ASN A 580 -5.92 7.01 25.11
N LEU A 581 -4.80 6.34 24.81
CA LEU A 581 -3.98 5.66 25.80
C LEU A 581 -3.34 6.66 26.77
N LEU A 582 -2.80 7.76 26.26
CA LEU A 582 -2.16 8.82 27.04
C LEU A 582 -3.18 9.62 27.83
N ALA A 583 -4.28 10.06 27.22
CA ALA A 583 -5.38 10.75 27.90
C ALA A 583 -5.86 9.92 29.10
N ARG A 584 -6.18 8.63 28.87
CA ARG A 584 -6.57 7.71 29.96
C ARG A 584 -5.50 7.52 31.04
N GLN A 585 -4.21 7.65 30.69
CA GLN A 585 -3.11 7.51 31.65
C GLN A 585 -2.91 8.77 32.50
N PHE A 586 -3.20 9.95 31.96
CA PHE A 586 -3.03 11.23 32.65
C PHE A 586 -4.32 11.70 33.34
N GLU A 587 -5.46 11.57 32.70
CA GLU A 587 -6.78 12.01 33.18
C GLU A 587 -7.53 10.90 33.94
N GLY A 588 -7.13 9.64 33.76
CA GLY A 588 -7.79 8.49 34.36
C GLY A 588 -8.92 7.91 33.49
N ARG A 589 -9.67 6.95 34.05
CA ARG A 589 -10.84 6.34 33.37
C ARG A 589 -12.13 6.91 33.96
N HIS A 590 -13.00 7.43 33.10
CA HIS A 590 -14.37 7.76 33.48
C HIS A 590 -15.21 6.48 33.65
N SER A 591 -15.69 6.22 34.87
CA SER A 591 -16.40 4.97 35.20
C SER A 591 -17.84 4.92 34.67
N LYS A 592 -18.51 6.08 34.53
CA LYS A 592 -19.90 6.23 34.05
C LYS A 592 -20.04 7.21 32.86
N GLY A 593 -18.95 7.55 32.18
CA GLY A 593 -18.96 8.61 31.16
C GLY A 593 -19.64 8.24 29.83
N VAL A 594 -19.77 6.94 29.52
CA VAL A 594 -20.39 6.47 28.27
C VAL A 594 -21.37 5.34 28.57
N ALA A 595 -22.62 5.50 28.11
CA ALA A 595 -23.63 4.46 28.20
C ALA A 595 -23.17 3.21 27.43
N LYS A 596 -23.27 2.04 28.06
CA LYS A 596 -22.86 0.78 27.44
C LYS A 596 -23.91 0.35 26.42
N THR A 597 -23.52 0.20 25.16
CA THR A 597 -24.38 -0.37 24.12
C THR A 597 -24.79 -1.80 24.46
N VAL A 598 -26.03 -2.15 24.14
CA VAL A 598 -26.59 -3.49 24.33
C VAL A 598 -26.07 -4.38 23.20
N THR A 599 -25.07 -5.20 23.53
CA THR A 599 -24.52 -6.21 22.62
C THR A 599 -25.23 -7.54 22.81
N LYS A 600 -25.01 -8.51 21.91
CA LYS A 600 -25.66 -9.84 21.91
C LYS A 600 -25.75 -10.50 23.30
N GLN A 601 -24.70 -10.41 24.12
CA GLN A 601 -24.65 -11.01 25.47
C GLN A 601 -25.64 -10.39 26.47
N ARG A 602 -26.14 -9.18 26.22
CA ARG A 602 -26.99 -8.41 27.13
C ARG A 602 -28.40 -8.21 26.61
N VAL A 603 -28.73 -8.72 25.42
CA VAL A 603 -30.04 -8.52 24.80
C VAL A 603 -31.14 -9.06 25.71
N GLU A 604 -31.00 -10.28 26.20
CA GLU A 604 -32.01 -10.91 27.07
C GLU A 604 -32.11 -10.23 28.43
N SER A 605 -30.98 -9.94 29.08
CA SER A 605 -30.98 -9.26 30.38
C SER A 605 -31.52 -7.84 30.29
N HIS A 606 -31.29 -7.15 29.17
CA HIS A 606 -31.80 -5.82 28.94
C HIS A 606 -33.30 -5.83 28.62
N PHE A 607 -33.76 -6.79 27.81
CA PHE A 607 -35.18 -7.02 27.57
C PHE A 607 -35.93 -7.26 28.88
N ASP A 608 -35.41 -8.10 29.77
CA ASP A 608 -36.00 -8.33 31.10
C ASP A 608 -35.97 -7.08 32.00
N LEU A 609 -34.95 -6.23 31.86
CA LEU A 609 -34.86 -4.97 32.60
C LEU A 609 -35.94 -3.99 32.13
N GLU A 610 -36.09 -3.82 30.82
CA GLU A 610 -37.10 -2.95 30.20
C GLU A 610 -38.52 -3.46 30.47
N LEU A 611 -38.75 -4.78 30.35
CA LEU A 611 -40.02 -5.42 30.66
C LEU A 611 -40.45 -5.15 32.10
N ARG A 612 -39.52 -5.32 33.06
CA ARG A 612 -39.79 -5.02 34.47
C ARG A 612 -40.08 -3.54 34.70
N ALA A 613 -39.34 -2.65 34.04
CA ALA A 613 -39.59 -1.21 34.14
C ALA A 613 -40.96 -0.82 33.57
N ALA A 614 -41.35 -1.38 32.42
CA ALA A 614 -42.65 -1.15 31.79
C ALA A 614 -43.81 -1.65 32.67
N VAL A 615 -43.70 -2.88 33.19
CA VAL A 615 -44.70 -3.42 34.13
C VAL A 615 -44.81 -2.55 35.39
N MET A 616 -43.68 -2.06 35.91
CA MET A 616 -43.68 -1.17 37.07
C MET A 616 -44.39 0.15 36.80
N HIS A 617 -44.19 0.75 35.62
CA HIS A 617 -44.91 1.96 35.23
C HIS A 617 -46.42 1.73 35.18
N ASP A 618 -46.87 0.71 34.44
CA ASP A 618 -48.29 0.39 34.31
C ASP A 618 -48.96 0.06 35.66
N VAL A 619 -48.23 -0.64 36.54
CA VAL A 619 -48.72 -1.01 37.87
C VAL A 619 -48.82 0.20 38.79
N LEU A 620 -47.88 1.15 38.73
CA LEU A 620 -47.92 2.37 39.54
C LEU A 620 -49.04 3.32 39.10
N ASP A 621 -49.32 3.37 37.80
CA ASP A 621 -50.41 4.16 37.22
C ASP A 621 -51.78 3.55 37.51
N ALA A 622 -51.87 2.21 37.57
CA ALA A 622 -53.09 1.49 37.90
C ALA A 622 -53.45 1.51 39.40
N MET A 623 -52.53 1.92 40.29
CA MET A 623 -52.77 1.92 41.74
C MET A 623 -53.43 3.23 42.23
N PRO A 624 -54.46 3.15 43.10
CA PRO A 624 -55.05 4.33 43.76
C PRO A 624 -54.03 5.12 44.60
N GLU A 625 -54.27 6.42 44.75
CA GLU A 625 -53.45 7.31 45.59
C GLU A 625 -53.51 6.83 47.05
N GLY A 626 -52.39 6.31 47.57
CA GLY A 626 -52.26 5.78 48.93
C GLY A 626 -51.61 4.38 49.06
N ILE A 627 -51.52 3.58 47.97
CA ILE A 627 -51.04 2.18 48.03
C ILE A 627 -49.68 1.95 47.31
N LYS A 628 -49.12 3.00 46.69
CA LYS A 628 -48.14 2.90 45.59
C LYS A 628 -46.77 2.28 45.91
N GLN A 629 -46.25 2.32 47.14
CA GLN A 629 -44.82 2.02 47.40
C GLN A 629 -44.49 0.61 47.90
N ASN A 630 -45.40 -0.08 48.60
CA ASN A 630 -45.03 -1.33 49.31
C ASN A 630 -45.32 -2.64 48.55
N LYS A 631 -46.18 -2.63 47.51
CA LYS A 631 -46.65 -3.87 46.84
C LYS A 631 -45.97 -4.18 45.50
N ALA A 632 -45.20 -3.25 44.94
CA ALA A 632 -44.66 -3.37 43.59
C ALA A 632 -43.66 -4.55 43.44
N LYS A 633 -42.85 -4.82 44.47
CA LYS A 633 -41.92 -5.96 44.49
C LYS A 633 -42.65 -7.31 44.45
N ALA A 634 -43.76 -7.44 45.17
CA ALA A 634 -44.58 -8.66 45.18
C ALA A 634 -45.23 -8.91 43.81
N ILE A 635 -45.70 -7.85 43.14
CA ILE A 635 -46.27 -7.94 41.79
C ILE A 635 -45.22 -8.40 40.77
N LEU A 636 -43.97 -7.90 40.84
CA LEU A 636 -42.88 -8.40 40.00
C LEU A 636 -42.48 -9.85 40.28
N GLN A 637 -42.65 -10.33 41.50
CA GLN A 637 -42.49 -11.75 41.84
C GLN A 637 -43.59 -12.59 41.17
N HIS A 638 -44.85 -12.14 41.24
CA HIS A 638 -45.96 -12.77 40.53
C HIS A 638 -45.76 -12.78 39.01
N LEU A 639 -45.27 -11.70 38.40
CA LEU A 639 -44.90 -11.68 36.97
C LEU A 639 -43.82 -12.73 36.65
N SER A 640 -42.80 -12.83 37.49
CA SER A 640 -41.71 -13.80 37.30
C SER A 640 -42.20 -15.24 37.45
N GLU A 641 -43.14 -15.48 38.37
CA GLU A 641 -43.75 -16.80 38.57
C GLU A 641 -44.71 -17.15 37.43
N ALA A 642 -45.55 -16.22 37.00
CA ALA A 642 -46.44 -16.41 35.84
C ALA A 642 -45.65 -16.78 34.57
N TRP A 643 -44.48 -16.16 34.36
CA TRP A 643 -43.57 -16.54 33.26
C TRP A 643 -42.99 -17.96 33.41
N ARG A 644 -42.68 -18.41 34.63
CA ARG A 644 -42.23 -19.80 34.86
C ARG A 644 -43.34 -20.80 34.63
N CYS A 645 -44.54 -20.53 35.15
CA CYS A 645 -45.73 -21.34 34.91
C CYS A 645 -46.02 -21.46 33.41
N TRP A 646 -45.96 -20.36 32.66
CA TRP A 646 -46.12 -20.39 31.20
C TRP A 646 -45.09 -21.31 30.51
N LYS A 647 -43.80 -21.19 30.84
CA LYS A 647 -42.75 -22.06 30.26
C LYS A 647 -42.89 -23.54 30.65
N ALA A 648 -43.43 -23.83 31.84
CA ALA A 648 -43.67 -25.18 32.33
C ALA A 648 -45.03 -25.74 31.89
N ASN A 649 -45.82 -24.96 31.15
CA ASN A 649 -47.20 -25.29 30.78
C ASN A 649 -48.11 -25.60 31.98
N ILE A 650 -47.97 -24.85 33.08
CA ILE A 650 -48.78 -24.95 34.30
C ILE A 650 -49.79 -23.78 34.32
N PRO A 651 -51.08 -24.03 34.62
CA PRO A 651 -52.05 -22.96 34.77
C PRO A 651 -51.69 -22.06 35.97
N TRP A 652 -51.49 -20.78 35.71
CA TRP A 652 -51.19 -19.79 36.75
C TRP A 652 -52.48 -19.10 37.19
N LYS A 653 -52.94 -19.37 38.41
CA LYS A 653 -54.07 -18.68 39.05
C LYS A 653 -53.74 -18.43 40.52
N VAL A 654 -53.74 -17.16 40.93
CA VAL A 654 -53.43 -16.76 42.31
C VAL A 654 -54.73 -16.36 43.02
N PRO A 655 -55.13 -17.07 44.09
CA PRO A 655 -56.30 -16.69 44.89
C PRO A 655 -56.12 -15.28 45.50
N GLY A 656 -57.12 -14.41 45.35
CA GLY A 656 -57.13 -13.08 45.96
C GLY A 656 -56.30 -12.00 45.24
N LEU A 657 -55.77 -12.26 44.04
CA LEU A 657 -55.10 -11.23 43.23
C LEU A 657 -56.12 -10.31 42.51
N PRO A 658 -55.97 -8.97 42.55
CA PRO A 658 -56.87 -8.08 41.80
C PRO A 658 -56.85 -8.35 40.30
N VAL A 659 -58.03 -8.38 39.67
CA VAL A 659 -58.21 -8.70 38.24
C VAL A 659 -57.40 -7.79 37.31
N LEU A 660 -57.28 -6.50 37.66
CA LEU A 660 -56.49 -5.54 36.87
C LEU A 660 -54.99 -5.89 36.84
N ILE A 661 -54.44 -6.34 37.97
CA ILE A 661 -53.04 -6.76 38.09
C ILE A 661 -52.83 -8.10 37.37
N GLU A 662 -53.78 -9.03 37.53
CA GLU A 662 -53.77 -10.32 36.82
C GLU A 662 -53.73 -10.12 35.30
N ASN A 663 -54.62 -9.29 34.75
CA ASN A 663 -54.66 -8.98 33.32
C ASN A 663 -53.37 -8.30 32.81
N THR A 664 -52.79 -7.40 33.61
CA THR A 664 -51.53 -6.74 33.29
C THR A 664 -50.38 -7.75 33.22
N ILE A 665 -50.29 -8.66 34.20
CA ILE A 665 -49.29 -9.75 34.20
C ILE A 665 -49.47 -10.65 32.98
N LEU A 666 -50.70 -11.10 32.68
CA LEU A 666 -50.97 -11.96 31.54
C LEU A 666 -50.61 -11.30 30.20
N ARG A 667 -50.88 -10.01 30.04
CA ARG A 667 -50.48 -9.22 28.85
C ARG A 667 -48.96 -9.25 28.63
N TYR A 668 -48.19 -8.98 29.68
CA TYR A 668 -46.72 -8.94 29.58
C TYR A 668 -46.10 -10.34 29.47
N VAL A 669 -46.69 -11.36 30.09
CA VAL A 669 -46.31 -12.77 29.91
C VAL A 669 -46.53 -13.20 28.46
N LYS A 670 -47.67 -12.85 27.84
CA LYS A 670 -47.93 -13.11 26.42
C LYS A 670 -46.93 -12.38 25.51
N SER A 671 -46.67 -11.10 25.77
CA SER A 671 -45.68 -10.35 24.99
C SER A 671 -44.27 -10.99 25.06
N LYS A 672 -43.85 -11.42 26.25
CA LYS A 672 -42.59 -12.15 26.43
C LYS A 672 -42.59 -13.51 25.73
N ALA A 673 -43.71 -14.23 25.75
CA ALA A 673 -43.89 -15.49 25.02
C ALA A 673 -43.76 -15.32 23.50
N ASP A 674 -44.43 -14.31 22.94
CA ASP A 674 -44.37 -14.00 21.50
C ASP A 674 -42.92 -13.68 21.08
N TRP A 675 -42.21 -12.87 21.87
CA TRP A 675 -40.79 -12.60 21.66
C TRP A 675 -39.93 -13.87 21.72
N TRP A 676 -40.12 -14.71 22.75
CA TRP A 676 -39.35 -15.93 22.96
C TRP A 676 -39.52 -16.92 21.79
N THR A 677 -40.76 -17.13 21.34
CA THR A 677 -41.10 -18.04 20.24
C THR A 677 -40.57 -17.52 18.90
N ASN A 678 -40.69 -16.22 18.62
CA ASN A 678 -40.16 -15.62 17.39
C ASN A 678 -38.63 -15.74 17.31
N VAL A 679 -37.93 -15.48 18.42
CA VAL A 679 -36.46 -15.66 18.50
C VAL A 679 -36.09 -17.14 18.32
N ALA A 680 -36.86 -18.07 18.87
CA ALA A 680 -36.65 -19.50 18.68
C ALA A 680 -36.80 -19.92 17.21
N HIS A 681 -37.87 -19.49 16.52
CA HIS A 681 -38.05 -19.76 15.09
C HIS A 681 -36.93 -19.16 14.24
N TYR A 682 -36.55 -17.91 14.50
CA TYR A 682 -35.46 -17.23 13.79
C TYR A 682 -34.13 -17.98 13.95
N ASN A 683 -33.77 -18.36 15.18
CA ASN A 683 -32.54 -19.11 15.42
C ASN A 683 -32.62 -20.53 14.84
N ARG A 684 -33.77 -21.20 14.92
CA ARG A 684 -33.97 -22.53 14.33
C ARG A 684 -33.76 -22.50 12.82
N GLU A 685 -34.30 -21.50 12.14
CA GLU A 685 -34.12 -21.33 10.69
C GLU A 685 -32.66 -21.04 10.33
N ARG A 686 -31.96 -20.24 11.15
CA ARG A 686 -30.52 -19.99 10.97
C ARG A 686 -29.68 -21.25 11.15
N ILE A 687 -30.01 -22.08 12.15
CA ILE A 687 -29.37 -23.39 12.35
C ILE A 687 -29.64 -24.29 11.15
N ARG A 688 -30.90 -24.37 10.69
CA ARG A 688 -31.31 -25.18 9.53
C ARG A 688 -30.54 -24.80 8.26
N ARG A 689 -30.33 -23.51 8.01
CA ARG A 689 -29.55 -22.99 6.86
C ARG A 689 -28.03 -23.12 7.03
N GLY A 690 -27.53 -23.63 8.15
CA GLY A 690 -26.09 -23.70 8.43
C GLY A 690 -25.42 -22.34 8.64
N ALA A 691 -26.18 -21.31 9.02
CA ALA A 691 -25.62 -20.00 9.34
C ALA A 691 -24.77 -20.05 10.62
N THR A 692 -23.83 -19.11 10.79
CA THR A 692 -23.00 -19.05 12.00
C THR A 692 -23.84 -18.77 13.24
N VAL A 693 -23.97 -19.79 14.10
CA VAL A 693 -24.64 -19.74 15.40
C VAL A 693 -23.64 -20.01 16.52
N ASP A 694 -23.91 -19.46 17.70
CA ASP A 694 -23.08 -19.73 18.88
C ASP A 694 -23.48 -21.08 19.46
N LYS A 695 -22.59 -21.78 20.16
CA LYS A 695 -22.89 -23.09 20.75
C LYS A 695 -24.00 -23.01 21.82
N THR A 696 -24.14 -21.85 22.46
CA THR A 696 -25.14 -21.60 23.49
C THR A 696 -26.51 -21.16 22.95
N VAL A 697 -26.59 -20.82 21.65
CA VAL A 697 -27.83 -20.40 20.96
C VAL A 697 -28.43 -21.60 20.28
#